data_AF-A0A8T5F8F7-F1
#
_entry.id   AF-A0A8T5F8F7-F1
#
_cell.length_a   1.000
_cell.length_b   1.000
_cell.length_c   1.000
_cell.angle_alpha   90.00
_cell.angle_beta   90.00
_cell.angle_gamma   90.00
#
_symmetry.space_group_name_H-M   'P 1'
#
loop_
_entity.id
_entity.type
_entity.pdbx_description
1 polymer ?
#
loop_
_entity_poly.entity_id
_entity_poly.type
_entity_poly.pdbx_seq_one_letter_code
_entity_poly.pdbx_strand_id
1 'polypeptide(L)'
;MSNWIWPTESESWPTVKEKKVWAVGKKGKGKRVQKGDRIIFYVNGTMHFHGIFEVKSDWHDRITVWPDQKHGSEVLETGAEIDLEIIQLGYASVHKLLHSLNFIEKKKGHIGLYLRGTPMGPANSARPISQEDYDLIFKELKAVQTEPNFKKEKEKTDEPEELVELPDTSFEIEKLPTPDKKSIGDIFRDADKGIFAIPDFQRAWTWSRGQIEELWESIFRGYYIGSILVWNGRGKDLYSNPVSGAEKLSDHPDMILDGQQRTTAIYYPLKAPDRSLPNTDHPYLFFLDINALLDPSRPPTDIVSSYRIKKVERLGLLEQKTQFEKKLFPLSELNDKKYTDWVFDFYEYLMETERFEKETAKKYRSTLESIFNYVWSHFEIPIVKLPENLSLDNVVEVFERINSKGTRLDVFDLLNARFRIHDIVLRDLWSETLENQRNTLTWFEKFKNEKLPQYILQAMSLYKQGYSRRRYLLRLDESYTISGKFDKNEFEKDWHEMSKWVEEAITRLILTTSKGFGAANYDFIPYTTMVPILAALLRISDEKADRTKCLDKISFWYWNNVIDDEYSGSTDTAMESDLKEMNVWFEGGEQTVQQQIIPDNFPKSKSSSSIYKAIMCLIAKEGALDFVRDDPPDFSKLEDHHIFPKSKSKKFNTGDLTDSILNRTLIFEKTNRGISNKDPSAYITEIMNDQKITKEKMKERLATHLISSEAFECMLNDDFGGFIKAREKTIREKLESILELKI
;
A
#
# COMPACT_ATOMS: atom_id res chain seq x y z
N MET A 1 -15.84 44.51 -14.05
CA MET A 1 -15.04 43.87 -15.11
C MET A 1 -13.82 43.27 -14.46
N SER A 2 -13.84 41.95 -14.30
CA SER A 2 -12.76 41.15 -13.71
C SER A 2 -12.09 40.32 -14.81
N ASN A 3 -10.81 39.99 -14.60
CA ASN A 3 -10.05 39.16 -15.53
C ASN A 3 -9.92 37.75 -14.97
N TRP A 4 -10.35 36.74 -15.71
CA TRP A 4 -10.38 35.34 -15.28
C TRP A 4 -9.48 34.48 -16.16
N ILE A 5 -8.85 33.47 -15.58
CA ILE A 5 -8.17 32.42 -16.35
C ILE A 5 -9.06 31.19 -16.35
N TRP A 6 -9.21 30.55 -17.52
CA TRP A 6 -9.97 29.33 -17.65
C TRP A 6 -9.20 28.28 -18.46
N PRO A 7 -8.98 27.06 -17.91
CA PRO A 7 -8.35 26.00 -18.66
C PRO A 7 -9.34 25.36 -19.64
N THR A 8 -8.88 25.01 -20.82
CA THR A 8 -9.61 24.22 -21.81
C THR A 8 -8.73 23.09 -22.34
N GLU A 9 -9.33 21.97 -22.71
CA GLU A 9 -8.63 20.91 -23.42
C GLU A 9 -8.34 21.33 -24.87
N SER A 10 -7.27 20.79 -25.45
CA SER A 10 -6.85 21.08 -26.84
C SER A 10 -7.93 20.75 -27.86
N GLU A 11 -8.70 19.69 -27.62
CA GLU A 11 -9.83 19.28 -28.48
C GLU A 11 -11.03 20.24 -28.41
N SER A 12 -11.22 20.92 -27.28
CA SER A 12 -12.34 21.85 -27.05
C SER A 12 -12.03 23.28 -27.50
N TRP A 13 -10.75 23.65 -27.58
CA TRP A 13 -10.31 24.99 -27.98
C TRP A 13 -10.85 25.47 -29.34
N PRO A 14 -10.86 24.66 -30.42
CA PRO A 14 -11.48 25.04 -31.69
C PRO A 14 -12.94 25.47 -31.53
N THR A 15 -13.72 24.77 -30.70
CA THR A 15 -15.12 25.12 -30.41
C THR A 15 -15.23 26.47 -29.72
N VAL A 16 -14.39 26.77 -28.71
CA VAL A 16 -14.35 28.09 -28.06
C VAL A 16 -14.10 29.19 -29.08
N LYS A 17 -13.09 29.00 -29.93
CA LYS A 17 -12.63 30.00 -30.90
C LYS A 17 -13.64 30.25 -32.02
N GLU A 18 -14.23 29.20 -32.57
CA GLU A 18 -15.14 29.28 -33.73
C GLU A 18 -16.56 29.64 -33.34
N LYS A 19 -17.10 28.98 -32.30
CA LYS A 19 -18.47 29.18 -31.83
C LYS A 19 -18.58 30.36 -30.88
N LYS A 20 -17.46 30.86 -30.36
CA LYS A 20 -17.39 31.99 -29.42
C LYS A 20 -18.31 31.80 -28.21
N VAL A 21 -18.28 30.60 -27.65
CA VAL A 21 -19.03 30.24 -26.45
C VAL A 21 -18.13 29.51 -25.48
N TRP A 22 -18.47 29.56 -24.20
CA TRP A 22 -17.86 28.72 -23.17
C TRP A 22 -18.93 28.07 -22.31
N ALA A 23 -18.79 26.78 -22.06
CA ALA A 23 -19.77 26.00 -21.34
C ALA A 23 -19.19 25.31 -20.11
N VAL A 24 -20.07 25.05 -19.16
CA VAL A 24 -19.79 24.28 -17.94
C VAL A 24 -20.82 23.15 -17.84
N GLY A 25 -20.37 21.92 -17.59
CA GLY A 25 -21.27 20.76 -17.58
C GLY A 25 -22.15 20.62 -16.32
N LYS A 26 -22.14 21.59 -15.39
CA LYS A 26 -23.16 21.69 -14.33
C LYS A 26 -23.53 23.13 -14.07
N LYS A 27 -24.84 23.44 -14.15
CA LYS A 27 -25.40 24.77 -13.85
C LYS A 27 -24.89 25.29 -12.50
N GLY A 28 -24.41 26.54 -12.48
CA GLY A 28 -23.89 27.22 -11.29
C GLY A 28 -22.38 27.10 -11.06
N LYS A 29 -21.67 26.19 -11.74
CA LYS A 29 -20.20 26.20 -11.79
C LYS A 29 -19.79 27.32 -12.77
N GLY A 30 -19.04 28.32 -12.32
CA GLY A 30 -18.71 29.50 -13.15
C GLY A 30 -19.54 30.76 -12.88
N LYS A 31 -20.55 30.70 -12.00
CA LYS A 31 -21.43 31.84 -11.65
C LYS A 31 -20.74 33.12 -11.16
N ARG A 32 -19.45 33.05 -10.82
CA ARG A 32 -18.64 34.21 -10.42
C ARG A 32 -18.22 35.07 -11.60
N VAL A 33 -18.19 34.50 -12.81
CA VAL A 33 -17.93 35.21 -14.05
C VAL A 33 -19.25 35.77 -14.56
N GLN A 34 -19.28 37.07 -14.79
CA GLN A 34 -20.47 37.83 -15.18
C GLN A 34 -20.30 38.47 -16.56
N LYS A 35 -21.42 38.91 -17.15
CA LYS A 35 -21.41 39.71 -18.37
C LYS A 35 -20.51 40.95 -18.20
N GLY A 36 -19.65 41.19 -19.18
CA GLY A 36 -18.64 42.25 -19.17
C GLY A 36 -17.32 41.86 -18.48
N ASP A 37 -17.16 40.64 -17.97
CA ASP A 37 -15.84 40.14 -17.55
C ASP A 37 -15.01 39.66 -18.75
N ARG A 38 -13.72 39.44 -18.52
CA ARG A 38 -12.79 38.89 -19.53
C ARG A 38 -12.29 37.52 -19.13
N ILE A 39 -12.21 36.61 -20.10
CA ILE A 39 -11.71 35.25 -19.91
C ILE A 39 -10.45 35.06 -20.77
N ILE A 40 -9.37 34.63 -20.12
CA ILE A 40 -8.11 34.22 -20.73
C ILE A 40 -8.08 32.70 -20.77
N PHE A 41 -8.05 32.11 -21.96
CA PHE A 41 -8.01 30.67 -22.12
C PHE A 41 -6.60 30.13 -22.08
N TYR A 42 -6.35 29.23 -21.13
CA TYR A 42 -5.15 28.40 -21.04
C TYR A 42 -5.47 27.05 -21.68
N VAL A 43 -4.66 26.58 -22.64
CA VAL A 43 -4.89 25.26 -23.26
C VAL A 43 -4.04 24.21 -22.56
N ASN A 44 -4.69 23.18 -22.02
CA ASN A 44 -4.01 22.13 -21.26
C ASN A 44 -2.97 21.40 -22.12
N GLY A 45 -1.80 21.16 -21.54
CA GLY A 45 -0.70 20.46 -22.21
C GLY A 45 0.15 21.34 -23.14
N THR A 46 -0.27 22.57 -23.50
CA THR A 46 0.53 23.45 -24.37
C THR A 46 1.46 24.37 -23.59
N MET A 47 1.19 24.60 -22.30
CA MET A 47 1.86 25.64 -21.48
C MET A 47 1.73 27.06 -22.05
N HIS A 48 0.65 27.35 -22.78
CA HIS A 48 0.36 28.66 -23.35
C HIS A 48 -1.08 29.11 -23.09
N PHE A 49 -1.28 30.43 -23.02
CA PHE A 49 -2.59 31.05 -23.20
C PHE A 49 -2.83 31.27 -24.70
N HIS A 50 -4.03 30.98 -25.19
CA HIS A 50 -4.33 30.98 -26.63
C HIS A 50 -5.28 32.13 -27.06
N GLY A 51 -5.92 32.79 -26.10
CA GLY A 51 -6.74 33.96 -26.42
C GLY A 51 -7.48 34.55 -25.23
N ILE A 52 -7.97 35.77 -25.44
CA ILE A 52 -8.75 36.57 -24.49
C ILE A 52 -10.09 36.90 -25.13
N PHE A 53 -11.15 36.73 -24.34
CA PHE A 53 -12.53 36.96 -24.74
C PHE A 53 -13.25 37.84 -23.73
N GLU A 54 -14.22 38.61 -24.18
CA GLU A 54 -15.19 39.33 -23.35
C GLU A 54 -16.48 38.52 -23.24
N VAL A 55 -17.08 38.46 -22.05
CA VAL A 55 -18.36 37.78 -21.82
C VAL A 55 -19.52 38.71 -22.20
N LYS A 56 -20.36 38.30 -23.16
CA LYS A 56 -21.44 39.14 -23.72
C LYS A 56 -22.85 38.80 -23.27
N SER A 57 -23.06 37.59 -22.77
CA SER A 57 -24.33 37.14 -22.22
C SER A 57 -24.22 36.85 -20.72
N ASP A 58 -25.38 36.81 -20.06
CA ASP A 58 -25.49 36.05 -18.81
C ASP A 58 -25.44 34.55 -19.11
N TRP A 59 -25.23 33.72 -18.09
CA TRP A 59 -25.28 32.27 -18.24
C TRP A 59 -26.67 31.82 -18.71
N HIS A 60 -26.74 31.13 -19.85
CA HIS A 60 -27.95 30.56 -20.40
C HIS A 60 -27.82 29.05 -20.58
N ASP A 61 -28.91 28.40 -21.01
CA ASP A 61 -28.90 26.98 -21.30
C ASP A 61 -27.92 26.67 -22.44
N ARG A 62 -27.22 25.54 -22.31
CA ARG A 62 -26.19 25.10 -23.25
C ARG A 62 -26.84 24.63 -24.55
N ILE A 63 -26.48 25.24 -25.68
CA ILE A 63 -26.97 24.91 -27.02
C ILE A 63 -25.87 24.26 -27.85
N THR A 64 -24.59 24.58 -27.57
CA THR A 64 -23.46 24.10 -28.36
C THR A 64 -23.07 22.66 -27.99
N VAL A 65 -22.80 21.83 -28.99
CA VAL A 65 -22.29 20.46 -28.83
C VAL A 65 -20.77 20.46 -28.75
N TRP A 66 -20.21 19.97 -27.65
CA TRP A 66 -18.77 19.92 -27.39
C TRP A 66 -18.20 18.51 -27.61
N PRO A 67 -16.89 18.36 -27.89
CA PRO A 67 -16.26 17.06 -28.17
C PRO A 67 -16.43 16.02 -27.06
N ASP A 68 -16.40 16.46 -25.80
CA ASP A 68 -16.56 15.64 -24.59
C ASP A 68 -17.99 15.07 -24.43
N GLN A 69 -18.95 15.56 -25.21
CA GLN A 69 -20.35 15.11 -25.17
C GLN A 69 -20.69 14.00 -26.17
N LYS A 70 -19.73 13.59 -27.02
CA LYS A 70 -19.96 12.53 -28.02
C LYS A 70 -19.43 11.20 -27.52
N HIS A 71 -20.34 10.29 -27.15
CA HIS A 71 -20.03 8.88 -26.98
C HIS A 71 -20.82 8.07 -28.02
N GLY A 72 -20.16 7.71 -29.13
CA GLY A 72 -20.86 7.15 -30.29
C GLY A 72 -21.84 8.18 -30.89
N SER A 73 -23.13 7.85 -30.93
CA SER A 73 -24.20 8.69 -31.48
C SER A 73 -25.01 9.49 -30.44
N GLU A 74 -24.73 9.32 -29.14
CA GLU A 74 -25.47 9.99 -28.07
C GLU A 74 -24.82 11.33 -27.68
N VAL A 75 -25.65 12.34 -27.40
CA VAL A 75 -25.25 13.67 -26.91
C VAL A 75 -25.75 13.84 -25.47
N LEU A 76 -24.84 14.06 -24.52
CA LEU A 76 -25.17 14.23 -23.10
C LEU A 76 -25.58 15.68 -22.79
N GLU A 77 -26.87 15.94 -22.58
CA GLU A 77 -27.44 17.29 -22.35
C GLU A 77 -27.51 17.69 -20.87
N THR A 78 -26.42 18.17 -20.28
CA THR A 78 -26.52 19.02 -19.08
C THR A 78 -25.46 20.13 -19.07
N GLY A 79 -25.83 21.33 -18.63
CA GLY A 79 -24.90 22.45 -18.45
C GLY A 79 -25.51 23.84 -18.59
N ALA A 80 -24.65 24.86 -18.56
CA ALA A 80 -24.94 26.24 -18.95
C ALA A 80 -23.79 26.77 -19.82
N GLU A 81 -24.04 27.75 -20.67
CA GLU A 81 -23.02 28.40 -21.49
C GLU A 81 -23.16 29.93 -21.46
N ILE A 82 -22.09 30.60 -21.90
CA ILE A 82 -22.01 32.04 -22.08
C ILE A 82 -21.49 32.37 -23.47
N ASP A 83 -22.04 33.43 -24.07
CA ASP A 83 -21.56 34.02 -25.30
C ASP A 83 -20.32 34.86 -25.07
N LEU A 84 -19.36 34.74 -25.98
CA LEU A 84 -18.08 35.39 -25.94
C LEU A 84 -17.85 36.28 -27.16
N GLU A 85 -17.05 37.32 -27.00
CA GLU A 85 -16.46 38.08 -28.11
C GLU A 85 -14.95 38.01 -28.03
N ILE A 86 -14.27 37.75 -29.16
CA ILE A 86 -12.82 37.69 -29.22
C ILE A 86 -12.26 39.10 -28.99
N ILE A 87 -11.40 39.25 -27.97
CA ILE A 87 -10.60 40.46 -27.78
C ILE A 87 -9.25 40.30 -28.49
N GLN A 88 -8.55 39.19 -28.26
CA GLN A 88 -7.24 38.92 -28.86
C GLN A 88 -6.98 37.41 -28.92
N LEU A 89 -6.56 36.93 -30.08
CA LEU A 89 -5.99 35.59 -30.26
C LEU A 89 -4.46 35.68 -30.37
N GLY A 90 -3.75 34.61 -30.06
CA GLY A 90 -2.29 34.56 -30.13
C GLY A 90 -1.77 33.50 -29.17
N TYR A 91 -0.47 33.51 -28.88
CA TYR A 91 0.14 32.49 -28.02
C TYR A 91 1.05 33.12 -26.98
N ALA A 92 0.61 33.15 -25.72
CA ALA A 92 1.42 33.66 -24.62
C ALA A 92 2.00 32.51 -23.80
N SER A 93 3.33 32.36 -23.85
CA SER A 93 4.05 31.32 -23.11
C SER A 93 3.97 31.58 -21.61
N VAL A 94 3.40 30.63 -20.87
CA VAL A 94 3.38 30.69 -19.40
C VAL A 94 4.80 30.69 -18.85
N HIS A 95 5.70 29.87 -19.40
CA HIS A 95 7.10 29.82 -18.95
C HIS A 95 7.80 31.17 -19.07
N LYS A 96 7.58 31.88 -20.18
CA LYS A 96 8.16 33.22 -20.40
C LYS A 96 7.62 34.25 -19.41
N LEU A 97 6.32 34.20 -19.12
CA LEU A 97 5.65 35.17 -18.25
C LEU A 97 5.72 34.80 -16.76
N LEU A 98 6.13 33.57 -16.43
CA LEU A 98 6.05 32.98 -15.09
C LEU A 98 6.63 33.88 -13.99
N HIS A 99 7.78 34.49 -14.25
CA HIS A 99 8.46 35.32 -13.25
C HIS A 99 7.80 36.68 -13.04
N SER A 100 6.94 37.11 -13.96
CA SER A 100 6.26 38.40 -13.96
C SER A 100 4.79 38.33 -13.57
N LEU A 101 4.18 37.14 -13.60
CA LEU A 101 2.78 36.93 -13.20
C LEU A 101 2.66 36.87 -11.67
N ASN A 102 1.88 37.79 -11.10
CA ASN A 102 1.71 37.95 -9.66
C ASN A 102 0.76 36.91 -9.05
N PHE A 103 -0.27 36.48 -9.80
CA PHE A 103 -1.22 35.47 -9.32
C PHE A 103 -0.60 34.08 -9.07
N ILE A 104 0.64 33.85 -9.52
CA ILE A 104 1.39 32.62 -9.26
C ILE A 104 2.24 32.83 -7.99
N GLU A 105 1.56 32.73 -6.83
CA GLU A 105 2.05 33.16 -5.50
C GLU A 105 3.25 32.34 -4.95
N LYS A 106 3.63 31.21 -5.57
CA LYS A 106 4.84 30.42 -5.20
C LYS A 106 5.59 29.96 -6.45
N LYS A 107 6.67 30.64 -6.80
CA LYS A 107 7.53 30.37 -7.98
C LYS A 107 8.37 29.09 -7.89
N LYS A 108 8.06 28.17 -6.96
CA LYS A 108 8.74 26.88 -6.75
C LYS A 108 7.70 25.77 -6.63
N GLY A 109 7.57 24.93 -7.67
CA GLY A 109 7.01 23.57 -7.54
C GLY A 109 5.75 23.23 -8.33
N HIS A 110 4.71 24.08 -8.38
CA HIS A 110 3.39 23.63 -8.85
C HIS A 110 2.61 24.67 -9.67
N ILE A 111 3.19 25.17 -10.77
CA ILE A 111 2.55 26.09 -11.73
C ILE A 111 1.17 25.56 -12.16
N GLY A 112 1.06 24.24 -12.35
CA GLY A 112 -0.18 23.58 -12.71
C GLY A 112 -1.35 23.82 -11.75
N LEU A 113 -1.12 24.08 -10.46
CA LEU A 113 -2.22 24.36 -9.51
C LEU A 113 -2.93 25.68 -9.78
N TYR A 114 -2.20 26.69 -10.26
CA TYR A 114 -2.75 28.03 -10.55
C TYR A 114 -3.46 28.09 -11.89
N LEU A 115 -3.09 27.21 -12.82
CA LEU A 115 -3.68 27.09 -14.16
C LEU A 115 -4.79 26.04 -14.21
N ARG A 116 -4.84 25.13 -13.24
CA ARG A 116 -5.96 24.20 -13.06
C ARG A 116 -7.17 24.94 -12.51
N GLY A 117 -8.32 24.68 -13.13
CA GLY A 117 -9.63 25.01 -12.60
C GLY A 117 -10.04 24.00 -11.52
N THR A 118 -10.98 24.39 -10.66
CA THR A 118 -11.84 23.35 -10.04
C THR A 118 -12.54 22.57 -11.15
N PRO A 119 -13.04 21.33 -10.92
CA PRO A 119 -13.46 20.42 -12.01
C PRO A 119 -14.41 20.98 -13.08
N MET A 120 -15.01 22.17 -12.90
CA MET A 120 -15.76 22.92 -13.92
C MET A 120 -15.77 24.46 -13.71
N GLY A 121 -14.74 25.06 -13.09
CA GLY A 121 -14.72 26.50 -12.77
C GLY A 121 -13.42 27.19 -13.17
N PRO A 122 -13.34 28.54 -13.08
CA PRO A 122 -12.14 29.28 -13.44
C PRO A 122 -10.93 28.86 -12.58
N ALA A 123 -9.74 29.04 -13.13
CA ALA A 123 -8.45 28.74 -12.51
C ALA A 123 -8.17 29.64 -11.29
N ASN A 124 -6.96 29.53 -10.73
CA ASN A 124 -6.52 30.33 -9.59
C ASN A 124 -7.48 30.23 -8.37
N SER A 125 -7.97 29.03 -8.07
CA SER A 125 -8.97 28.80 -7.00
C SER A 125 -10.23 29.66 -7.13
N ALA A 126 -10.66 29.94 -8.38
CA ALA A 126 -11.78 30.81 -8.71
C ALA A 126 -11.63 32.24 -8.14
N ARG A 127 -10.41 32.78 -8.20
CA ARG A 127 -10.06 34.20 -7.96
C ARG A 127 -9.67 34.86 -9.29
N PRO A 128 -10.13 36.09 -9.58
CA PRO A 128 -9.68 36.82 -10.77
C PRO A 128 -8.19 37.19 -10.63
N ILE A 129 -7.54 37.45 -11.76
CA ILE A 129 -6.16 37.96 -11.82
C ILE A 129 -6.15 39.49 -11.84
N SER A 130 -5.01 40.09 -11.50
CA SER A 130 -4.86 41.55 -11.52
C SER A 130 -4.87 42.12 -12.95
N GLN A 131 -5.06 43.44 -13.08
CA GLN A 131 -5.01 44.10 -14.38
C GLN A 131 -3.59 44.05 -14.97
N GLU A 132 -2.56 44.13 -14.12
CA GLU A 132 -1.16 44.03 -14.55
C GLU A 132 -0.84 42.65 -15.16
N ASP A 133 -1.32 41.56 -14.53
CA ASP A 133 -1.15 40.20 -15.07
C ASP A 133 -1.89 40.03 -16.40
N TYR A 134 -3.09 40.61 -16.52
CA TYR A 134 -3.83 40.64 -17.78
C TYR A 134 -3.05 41.38 -18.88
N ASP A 135 -2.51 42.57 -18.58
CA ASP A 135 -1.80 43.39 -19.57
C ASP A 135 -0.53 42.70 -20.08
N LEU A 136 0.18 41.97 -19.21
CA LEU A 136 1.33 41.14 -19.58
C LEU A 136 0.95 40.03 -20.56
N ILE A 137 -0.11 39.29 -20.27
CA ILE A 137 -0.60 38.22 -21.14
C ILE A 137 -1.10 38.78 -22.47
N PHE A 138 -1.87 39.87 -22.44
CA PHE A 138 -2.40 40.54 -23.62
C PHE A 138 -1.29 41.01 -24.56
N LYS A 139 -0.24 41.63 -24.00
CA LYS A 139 0.92 42.11 -24.76
C LYS A 139 1.64 40.95 -25.47
N GLU A 140 1.83 39.83 -24.78
CA GLU A 140 2.51 38.66 -25.35
C GLU A 140 1.64 37.98 -26.42
N LEU A 141 0.33 37.83 -26.18
CA LEU A 141 -0.60 37.30 -27.18
C LEU A 141 -0.53 38.11 -28.47
N LYS A 142 -0.56 39.44 -28.38
CA LYS A 142 -0.46 40.33 -29.54
C LYS A 142 0.88 40.21 -30.28
N ALA A 143 1.96 39.94 -29.55
CA ALA A 143 3.30 39.78 -30.12
C ALA A 143 3.48 38.45 -30.86
N VAL A 144 2.85 37.37 -30.39
CA VAL A 144 3.02 36.01 -30.91
C VAL A 144 1.73 35.53 -31.57
N GLN A 145 1.62 35.75 -32.88
CA GLN A 145 0.42 35.41 -33.66
C GLN A 145 0.53 34.06 -34.38
N THR A 146 1.74 33.54 -34.53
CA THR A 146 2.02 32.22 -35.11
C THR A 146 2.05 31.16 -34.02
N GLU A 147 1.46 30.00 -34.27
CA GLU A 147 1.44 28.88 -33.33
C GLU A 147 2.87 28.39 -33.05
N PRO A 148 3.34 28.46 -31.79
CA PRO A 148 4.65 27.94 -31.43
C PRO A 148 4.64 26.42 -31.43
N ASN A 149 5.78 25.81 -31.75
CA ASN A 149 5.94 24.37 -31.61
C ASN A 149 5.91 23.99 -30.12
N PHE A 150 4.76 23.51 -29.64
CA PHE A 150 4.58 23.07 -28.26
C PHE A 150 5.35 21.75 -28.06
N LYS A 151 6.59 21.82 -27.58
CA LYS A 151 7.41 20.62 -27.29
C LYS A 151 6.60 19.61 -26.46
N LYS A 152 6.24 18.49 -27.09
CA LYS A 152 5.87 17.24 -26.40
C LYS A 152 7.13 16.60 -25.86
N GLU A 153 7.14 16.22 -24.58
CA GLU A 153 8.08 15.20 -24.11
C GLU A 153 7.81 13.91 -24.92
N LYS A 154 8.82 13.50 -25.69
CA LYS A 154 8.85 12.38 -26.64
C LYS A 154 7.80 12.44 -27.77
N GLU A 155 8.08 13.27 -28.77
CA GLU A 155 7.75 12.92 -30.15
C GLU A 155 8.55 11.67 -30.55
N LYS A 156 7.84 10.58 -30.85
CA LYS A 156 8.29 9.64 -31.87
C LYS A 156 8.57 10.46 -33.12
N THR A 157 9.67 10.15 -33.80
CA THR A 157 9.95 10.66 -35.15
C THR A 157 8.73 10.49 -36.05
N ASP A 158 8.12 11.59 -36.50
CA ASP A 158 7.21 11.62 -37.67
C ASP A 158 8.05 11.56 -38.97
N GLU A 159 8.96 10.59 -39.05
CA GLU A 159 9.07 9.90 -40.34
C GLU A 159 7.78 9.06 -40.42
N PRO A 160 7.08 8.97 -41.56
CA PRO A 160 6.08 7.92 -41.69
C PRO A 160 6.79 6.61 -41.32
N GLU A 161 6.41 5.98 -40.19
CA GLU A 161 6.85 4.62 -39.88
C GLU A 161 6.42 3.82 -41.11
N GLU A 162 7.38 3.50 -41.99
CA GLU A 162 7.12 2.60 -43.10
C GLU A 162 6.54 1.34 -42.48
N LEU A 163 5.43 0.85 -43.06
CA LEU A 163 4.87 -0.42 -42.63
C LEU A 163 6.01 -1.43 -42.66
N VAL A 164 6.28 -2.07 -41.52
CA VAL A 164 7.21 -3.19 -41.46
C VAL A 164 6.82 -4.14 -42.59
N GLU A 165 7.78 -4.53 -43.42
CA GLU A 165 7.52 -5.51 -44.48
C GLU A 165 6.80 -6.70 -43.82
N LEU A 166 5.58 -6.96 -44.27
CA LEU A 166 4.82 -8.09 -43.78
C LEU A 166 5.66 -9.31 -44.12
N PRO A 167 6.14 -10.08 -43.13
CA PRO A 167 6.79 -11.33 -43.46
C PRO A 167 5.79 -12.16 -44.27
N ASP A 168 6.26 -12.99 -45.21
CA ASP A 168 5.41 -13.91 -45.99
C ASP A 168 4.64 -14.92 -45.10
N THR A 169 4.82 -14.85 -43.78
CA THR A 169 4.04 -15.55 -42.78
C THR A 169 2.81 -14.71 -42.41
N SER A 170 1.62 -15.26 -42.69
CA SER A 170 0.36 -14.70 -42.22
C SER A 170 0.41 -14.43 -40.73
N PHE A 171 0.10 -13.20 -40.32
CA PHE A 171 -0.02 -12.81 -38.91
C PHE A 171 -1.24 -13.53 -38.30
N GLU A 172 -1.05 -14.76 -37.85
CA GLU A 172 -2.09 -15.54 -37.18
C GLU A 172 -2.15 -15.13 -35.70
N ILE A 173 -3.26 -14.50 -35.31
CA ILE A 173 -3.60 -14.37 -33.89
C ILE A 173 -3.90 -15.79 -33.41
N GLU A 174 -3.01 -16.37 -32.60
CA GLU A 174 -3.28 -17.63 -31.92
C GLU A 174 -4.56 -17.47 -31.10
N LYS A 175 -5.64 -18.09 -31.57
CA LYS A 175 -6.89 -18.12 -30.82
C LYS A 175 -6.66 -18.93 -29.57
N LEU A 176 -6.98 -18.36 -28.41
CA LEU A 176 -7.06 -19.14 -27.18
C LEU A 176 -7.99 -20.33 -27.41
N PRO A 177 -7.59 -21.54 -26.97
CA PRO A 177 -8.43 -22.72 -27.12
C PRO A 177 -9.76 -22.52 -26.39
N THR A 178 -10.80 -23.22 -26.86
CA THR A 178 -12.08 -23.22 -26.14
C THR A 178 -11.84 -23.75 -24.73
N PRO A 179 -12.29 -23.05 -23.67
CA PRO A 179 -12.03 -23.48 -22.31
C PRO A 179 -12.59 -24.89 -22.07
N ASP A 180 -11.75 -25.77 -21.52
CA ASP A 180 -12.19 -27.06 -21.01
C ASP A 180 -13.07 -26.81 -19.77
N LYS A 181 -13.88 -27.81 -19.39
CA LYS A 181 -14.63 -27.75 -18.13
C LYS A 181 -14.23 -28.91 -17.23
N LYS A 182 -14.01 -28.61 -15.95
CA LYS A 182 -13.67 -29.62 -14.94
C LYS A 182 -14.62 -29.52 -13.75
N SER A 183 -15.09 -30.66 -13.26
CA SER A 183 -15.89 -30.73 -12.03
C SER A 183 -15.04 -30.47 -10.78
N ILE A 184 -15.67 -30.23 -9.63
CA ILE A 184 -14.97 -30.17 -8.33
C ILE A 184 -14.16 -31.45 -8.10
N GLY A 185 -14.72 -32.62 -8.42
CA GLY A 185 -14.01 -33.89 -8.30
C GLY A 185 -12.80 -34.00 -9.22
N ASP A 186 -12.88 -33.46 -10.44
CA ASP A 186 -11.73 -33.44 -11.36
C ASP A 186 -10.60 -32.56 -10.83
N ILE A 187 -10.93 -31.35 -10.36
CA ILE A 187 -9.97 -30.41 -9.79
C ILE A 187 -9.28 -31.02 -8.56
N PHE A 188 -10.05 -31.67 -7.69
CA PHE A 188 -9.50 -32.39 -6.54
C PHE A 188 -8.49 -33.46 -6.99
N ARG A 189 -8.87 -34.31 -7.96
CA ARG A 189 -8.00 -35.38 -8.46
C ARG A 189 -6.76 -34.85 -9.16
N ASP A 190 -6.87 -33.76 -9.92
CA ASP A 190 -5.73 -33.16 -10.62
C ASP A 190 -4.72 -32.56 -9.63
N ALA A 191 -5.20 -31.92 -8.56
CA ALA A 191 -4.35 -31.48 -7.47
C ALA A 191 -3.71 -32.65 -6.72
N ASP A 192 -4.48 -33.69 -6.35
CA ASP A 192 -4.00 -34.84 -5.58
C ASP A 192 -2.95 -35.68 -6.33
N LYS A 193 -3.11 -35.79 -7.65
CA LYS A 193 -2.17 -36.50 -8.53
C LYS A 193 -0.97 -35.65 -8.96
N GLY A 194 -0.92 -34.37 -8.59
CA GLY A 194 0.13 -33.46 -9.00
C GLY A 194 0.07 -33.07 -10.48
N ILE A 195 -1.08 -33.23 -11.14
CA ILE A 195 -1.33 -32.74 -12.50
C ILE A 195 -1.42 -31.21 -12.46
N PHE A 196 -2.08 -30.66 -11.44
CA PHE A 196 -2.05 -29.22 -11.17
C PHE A 196 -0.90 -28.87 -10.25
N ALA A 197 -0.10 -27.89 -10.66
CA ALA A 197 1.02 -27.37 -9.88
C ALA A 197 1.01 -25.85 -9.81
N ILE A 198 1.67 -25.32 -8.78
CA ILE A 198 1.85 -23.90 -8.56
C ILE A 198 3.26 -23.52 -9.01
N PRO A 199 3.42 -22.60 -9.97
CA PRO A 199 4.74 -22.10 -10.32
C PRO A 199 5.42 -21.44 -9.14
N ASP A 200 6.73 -21.65 -9.00
CA ASP A 200 7.53 -21.17 -7.87
C ASP A 200 7.62 -19.65 -7.80
N PHE A 201 7.39 -19.01 -8.93
CA PHE A 201 7.32 -17.57 -8.99
C PHE A 201 6.04 -16.98 -8.39
N GLN A 202 4.97 -17.77 -8.24
CA GLN A 202 3.75 -17.31 -7.59
C GLN A 202 3.94 -17.14 -6.08
N ARG A 203 3.03 -16.41 -5.45
CA ARG A 203 2.99 -16.31 -4.01
C ARG A 203 2.53 -17.60 -3.35
N ALA A 204 2.87 -17.75 -2.08
CA ALA A 204 2.29 -18.79 -1.25
C ALA A 204 0.76 -18.63 -1.12
N TRP A 205 0.10 -19.66 -0.63
CA TRP A 205 -1.32 -19.63 -0.27
C TRP A 205 -1.60 -18.54 0.79
N THR A 206 -2.58 -17.66 0.55
CA THR A 206 -2.89 -16.52 1.45
C THR A 206 -4.36 -16.44 1.88
N TRP A 207 -5.25 -17.22 1.27
CA TRP A 207 -6.67 -17.20 1.63
C TRP A 207 -6.91 -17.65 3.07
N SER A 208 -7.66 -16.82 3.79
CA SER A 208 -8.07 -17.06 5.17
C SER A 208 -9.20 -18.10 5.24
N ARG A 209 -9.47 -18.61 6.46
CA ARG A 209 -10.59 -19.54 6.70
C ARG A 209 -11.93 -19.02 6.19
N GLY A 210 -12.20 -17.71 6.32
CA GLY A 210 -13.46 -17.10 5.90
C GLY A 210 -13.64 -17.08 4.38
N GLN A 211 -12.55 -16.85 3.64
CA GLN A 211 -12.59 -16.89 2.17
C GLN A 211 -12.80 -18.31 1.64
N ILE A 212 -12.32 -19.32 2.38
CA ILE A 212 -12.60 -20.73 2.08
C ILE A 212 -14.08 -21.04 2.36
N GLU A 213 -14.63 -20.59 3.49
CA GLU A 213 -16.06 -20.70 3.82
C GLU A 213 -16.93 -20.07 2.72
N GLU A 214 -16.67 -18.82 2.34
CA GLU A 214 -17.38 -18.09 1.27
C GLU A 214 -17.31 -18.78 -0.11
N LEU A 215 -16.17 -19.38 -0.45
CA LEU A 215 -16.04 -20.14 -1.69
C LEU A 215 -16.97 -21.35 -1.69
N TRP A 216 -16.97 -22.12 -0.61
CA TRP A 216 -17.81 -23.31 -0.51
C TRP A 216 -19.29 -22.96 -0.43
N GLU A 217 -19.67 -21.86 0.22
CA GLU A 217 -21.02 -21.30 0.16
C GLU A 217 -21.45 -21.02 -1.28
N SER A 218 -20.56 -20.39 -2.06
CA SER A 218 -20.81 -20.09 -3.47
C SER A 218 -20.98 -21.36 -4.30
N ILE A 219 -20.17 -22.39 -4.04
CA ILE A 219 -20.27 -23.70 -4.71
C ILE A 219 -21.63 -24.36 -4.42
N PHE A 220 -22.03 -24.46 -3.14
CA PHE A 220 -23.30 -25.07 -2.75
C PHE A 220 -24.52 -24.28 -3.24
N ARG A 221 -24.37 -22.98 -3.50
CA ARG A 221 -25.42 -22.12 -4.08
C ARG A 221 -25.44 -22.10 -5.61
N GLY A 222 -24.49 -22.75 -6.28
CA GLY A 222 -24.40 -22.74 -7.74
C GLY A 222 -23.93 -21.41 -8.33
N TYR A 223 -23.23 -20.58 -7.54
CA TYR A 223 -22.73 -19.28 -8.01
C TYR A 223 -21.46 -19.44 -8.85
N TYR A 224 -21.26 -18.52 -9.80
CA TYR A 224 -20.05 -18.50 -10.61
C TYR A 224 -18.83 -18.14 -9.74
N ILE A 225 -17.84 -19.03 -9.70
CA ILE A 225 -16.61 -18.86 -8.92
C ILE A 225 -15.38 -18.56 -9.79
N GLY A 226 -15.58 -18.11 -11.03
CA GLY A 226 -14.49 -17.76 -11.96
C GLY A 226 -13.98 -18.94 -12.80
N SER A 227 -12.89 -18.74 -13.54
CA SER A 227 -12.16 -19.76 -14.31
C SER A 227 -10.78 -20.05 -13.72
N ILE A 228 -10.13 -21.14 -14.07
CA ILE A 228 -8.72 -21.42 -13.72
C ILE A 228 -7.91 -21.29 -15.01
N LEU A 229 -6.85 -20.47 -14.98
CA LEU A 229 -5.93 -20.35 -16.11
C LEU A 229 -4.72 -21.24 -15.84
N VAL A 230 -4.40 -22.12 -16.78
CA VAL A 230 -3.24 -23.01 -16.67
C VAL A 230 -2.36 -22.92 -17.91
N TRP A 231 -1.10 -23.31 -17.76
CA TRP A 231 -0.13 -23.40 -18.85
C TRP A 231 0.75 -24.64 -18.68
N ASN A 232 0.99 -25.37 -19.77
CA ASN A 232 1.86 -26.55 -19.79
C ASN A 232 3.14 -26.18 -20.54
N GLY A 233 4.19 -25.78 -19.80
CA GLY A 233 5.44 -25.25 -20.35
C GLY A 233 6.47 -26.32 -20.73
N ARG A 234 6.05 -27.43 -21.35
CA ARG A 234 6.92 -28.57 -21.71
C ARG A 234 8.28 -28.12 -22.27
N GLY A 235 9.35 -28.66 -21.68
CA GLY A 235 10.73 -28.41 -22.11
C GLY A 235 11.39 -27.15 -21.53
N LYS A 236 10.72 -26.42 -20.63
CA LYS A 236 11.30 -25.32 -19.86
C LYS A 236 11.50 -25.75 -18.41
N ASP A 237 12.72 -25.57 -17.88
CA ASP A 237 13.08 -25.86 -16.48
C ASP A 237 12.41 -24.86 -15.52
N LEU A 238 11.10 -25.00 -15.36
CA LEU A 238 10.33 -24.27 -14.37
C LEU A 238 10.13 -25.18 -13.17
N TYR A 239 10.76 -24.79 -12.06
CA TYR A 239 10.43 -25.39 -10.78
C TYR A 239 8.94 -25.11 -10.50
N SER A 240 8.27 -26.13 -9.96
CA SER A 240 6.86 -26.08 -9.60
C SER A 240 6.66 -26.78 -8.26
N ASN A 241 5.74 -26.24 -7.47
CA ASN A 241 5.34 -26.76 -6.19
C ASN A 241 3.98 -27.43 -6.29
N PRO A 242 3.73 -28.53 -5.55
CA PRO A 242 2.38 -29.07 -5.40
C PRO A 242 1.40 -28.03 -4.87
N VAL A 243 0.11 -28.19 -5.21
CA VAL A 243 -1.00 -27.48 -4.57
C VAL A 243 -0.87 -27.63 -3.05
N SER A 244 -1.09 -26.56 -2.27
CA SER A 244 -0.83 -26.58 -0.82
C SER A 244 -1.63 -27.69 -0.13
N GLY A 245 -0.93 -28.65 0.48
CA GLY A 245 -1.51 -29.84 1.11
C GLY A 245 -1.45 -31.11 0.25
N ALA A 246 -1.11 -31.01 -1.03
CA ALA A 246 -0.81 -32.15 -1.89
C ALA A 246 0.68 -32.54 -1.76
N GLU A 247 0.97 -33.83 -1.96
CA GLU A 247 2.32 -34.40 -1.77
C GLU A 247 3.02 -34.74 -3.10
N LYS A 248 2.26 -34.85 -4.18
CA LYS A 248 2.74 -35.35 -5.47
C LYS A 248 2.88 -34.23 -6.49
N LEU A 249 3.85 -34.39 -7.37
CA LEU A 249 4.03 -33.59 -8.58
C LEU A 249 4.20 -34.56 -9.75
N SER A 250 3.46 -34.34 -10.83
CA SER A 250 3.64 -35.10 -12.08
C SER A 250 4.86 -34.59 -12.86
N ASP A 251 5.37 -35.37 -13.81
CA ASP A 251 6.57 -34.99 -14.59
C ASP A 251 6.36 -33.71 -15.44
N HIS A 252 5.13 -33.47 -15.89
CA HIS A 252 4.75 -32.34 -16.74
C HIS A 252 3.43 -31.73 -16.27
N PRO A 253 3.42 -31.04 -15.12
CA PRO A 253 2.20 -30.53 -14.55
C PRO A 253 1.68 -29.31 -15.32
N ASP A 254 0.36 -29.16 -15.33
CA ASP A 254 -0.32 -27.93 -15.72
C ASP A 254 -0.11 -26.88 -14.61
N MET A 255 0.68 -25.86 -14.93
CA MET A 255 0.97 -24.75 -14.03
C MET A 255 -0.22 -23.80 -13.94
N ILE A 256 -0.76 -23.62 -12.74
CA ILE A 256 -1.87 -22.69 -12.50
C ILE A 256 -1.33 -21.26 -12.51
N LEU A 257 -1.71 -20.46 -13.49
CA LEU A 257 -1.36 -19.04 -13.62
C LEU A 257 -2.39 -18.11 -12.94
N ASP A 258 -3.67 -18.47 -12.98
CA ASP A 258 -4.73 -17.81 -12.22
C ASP A 258 -5.68 -18.86 -11.63
N GLY A 259 -6.21 -18.57 -10.45
CA GLY A 259 -7.08 -19.51 -9.72
C GLY A 259 -6.33 -20.42 -8.74
N GLN A 260 -5.05 -20.17 -8.46
CA GLN A 260 -4.29 -20.88 -7.40
C GLN A 260 -5.07 -20.88 -6.08
N GLN A 261 -5.53 -19.69 -5.66
CA GLN A 261 -6.23 -19.51 -4.39
C GLN A 261 -7.62 -20.16 -4.36
N ARG A 262 -8.24 -20.42 -5.52
CA ARG A 262 -9.51 -21.17 -5.59
C ARG A 262 -9.26 -22.67 -5.59
N THR A 263 -8.31 -23.12 -6.41
CA THR A 263 -7.95 -24.54 -6.53
C THR A 263 -7.53 -25.11 -5.19
N THR A 264 -6.67 -24.41 -4.45
CA THR A 264 -6.22 -24.88 -3.14
C THR A 264 -7.34 -24.77 -2.07
N ALA A 265 -8.31 -23.83 -2.17
CA ALA A 265 -9.49 -23.77 -1.27
C ALA A 265 -10.52 -24.88 -1.54
N ILE A 266 -10.53 -25.41 -2.77
CA ILE A 266 -11.31 -26.62 -3.09
C ILE A 266 -10.58 -27.84 -2.52
N TYR A 267 -9.28 -27.94 -2.75
CA TYR A 267 -8.49 -29.10 -2.34
C TYR A 267 -8.39 -29.27 -0.82
N TYR A 268 -8.07 -28.21 -0.08
CA TYR A 268 -7.77 -28.29 1.36
C TYR A 268 -8.94 -28.85 2.19
N PRO A 269 -10.20 -28.36 2.07
CA PRO A 269 -11.33 -28.88 2.86
C PRO A 269 -11.70 -30.33 2.52
N LEU A 270 -11.49 -30.75 1.27
CA LEU A 270 -11.75 -32.11 0.79
C LEU A 270 -10.69 -33.10 1.24
N LYS A 271 -9.41 -32.69 1.22
CA LYS A 271 -8.28 -33.54 1.62
C LYS A 271 -8.13 -33.60 3.14
N ALA A 272 -8.44 -32.51 3.84
CA ALA A 272 -8.17 -32.32 5.27
C ALA A 272 -6.71 -32.64 5.66
N PRO A 273 -5.71 -31.98 5.04
CA PRO A 273 -4.30 -32.28 5.29
C PRO A 273 -3.87 -31.80 6.69
N ASP A 274 -2.85 -32.44 7.25
CA ASP A 274 -2.17 -31.97 8.48
C ASP A 274 -1.25 -30.77 8.16
N ARG A 275 -1.87 -29.66 7.74
CA ARG A 275 -1.19 -28.43 7.35
C ARG A 275 -1.97 -27.22 7.86
N SER A 276 -1.27 -26.26 8.45
CA SER A 276 -1.89 -25.04 8.94
C SER A 276 -2.35 -24.10 7.81
N LEU A 277 -3.43 -23.37 8.05
CA LEU A 277 -3.87 -22.28 7.17
C LEU A 277 -2.95 -21.05 7.31
N PRO A 278 -2.91 -20.13 6.33
CA PRO A 278 -2.12 -18.90 6.40
C PRO A 278 -2.44 -18.11 7.66
N ASN A 279 -1.39 -17.57 8.30
CA ASN A 279 -1.50 -16.80 9.54
C ASN A 279 -2.10 -17.60 10.72
N THR A 280 -2.00 -18.93 10.71
CA THR A 280 -2.42 -19.81 11.81
C THR A 280 -1.39 -20.90 12.07
N ASP A 281 -1.34 -21.39 13.32
CA ASP A 281 -0.38 -22.43 13.73
C ASP A 281 -1.00 -23.84 13.72
N HIS A 282 -2.24 -24.00 13.25
CA HIS A 282 -2.98 -25.26 13.34
C HIS A 282 -3.80 -25.57 12.09
N PRO A 283 -3.99 -26.87 11.76
CA PRO A 283 -4.94 -27.30 10.75
C PRO A 283 -6.40 -26.99 11.12
N TYR A 284 -7.24 -26.84 10.08
CA TYR A 284 -8.68 -26.63 10.20
C TYR A 284 -9.44 -27.71 9.44
N LEU A 285 -10.60 -28.06 9.99
CA LEU A 285 -11.61 -28.87 9.30
C LEU A 285 -12.84 -28.01 9.01
N PHE A 286 -13.49 -28.29 7.89
CA PHE A 286 -14.63 -27.55 7.39
C PHE A 286 -15.87 -28.45 7.39
N PHE A 287 -16.99 -27.88 7.82
CA PHE A 287 -18.25 -28.57 7.99
C PHE A 287 -19.37 -27.77 7.32
N LEU A 288 -20.26 -28.49 6.66
CA LEU A 288 -21.49 -28.01 6.08
C LEU A 288 -22.63 -28.21 7.08
N ASP A 289 -23.35 -27.15 7.43
CA ASP A 289 -24.56 -27.24 8.24
C ASP A 289 -25.75 -27.61 7.34
N ILE A 290 -26.28 -28.82 7.55
CA ILE A 290 -27.37 -29.37 6.74
C ILE A 290 -28.65 -28.56 6.90
N ASN A 291 -28.93 -28.03 8.08
CA ASN A 291 -30.11 -27.20 8.29
C ASN A 291 -29.97 -25.86 7.57
N ALA A 292 -28.79 -25.22 7.66
CA ALA A 292 -28.52 -23.98 6.95
C ALA A 292 -28.54 -24.15 5.43
N LEU A 293 -28.07 -25.29 4.92
CA LEU A 293 -28.12 -25.62 3.49
C LEU A 293 -29.57 -25.76 2.97
N LEU A 294 -30.45 -26.40 3.75
CA LEU A 294 -31.80 -26.74 3.33
C LEU A 294 -32.85 -25.67 3.67
N ASP A 295 -32.50 -24.72 4.55
CA ASP A 295 -33.38 -23.63 4.99
C ASP A 295 -33.02 -22.31 4.26
N PRO A 296 -33.80 -21.90 3.24
CA PRO A 296 -33.54 -20.68 2.50
C PRO A 296 -33.74 -19.40 3.34
N SER A 297 -34.33 -19.49 4.54
CA SER A 297 -34.50 -18.35 5.44
C SER A 297 -33.25 -18.03 6.26
N ARG A 298 -32.29 -18.96 6.34
CA ARG A 298 -31.03 -18.75 7.06
C ARG A 298 -30.03 -17.93 6.25
N PRO A 299 -29.20 -17.11 6.91
CA PRO A 299 -28.09 -16.41 6.27
C PRO A 299 -27.18 -17.37 5.50
N PRO A 300 -26.72 -17.00 4.28
CA PRO A 300 -25.75 -17.79 3.51
C PRO A 300 -24.48 -18.15 4.28
N THR A 301 -24.02 -17.22 5.13
CA THR A 301 -22.81 -17.33 5.96
C THR A 301 -22.87 -18.44 7.00
N ASP A 302 -24.03 -19.05 7.21
CA ASP A 302 -24.24 -20.12 8.18
C ASP A 302 -24.08 -21.51 7.55
N ILE A 303 -23.97 -21.59 6.22
CA ILE A 303 -23.91 -22.86 5.49
C ILE A 303 -22.59 -23.59 5.77
N VAL A 304 -21.46 -22.87 5.77
CA VAL A 304 -20.14 -23.47 5.96
C VAL A 304 -19.47 -22.90 7.20
N SER A 305 -18.93 -23.78 8.04
CA SER A 305 -18.18 -23.38 9.22
C SER A 305 -16.87 -24.15 9.34
N SER A 306 -15.83 -23.49 9.85
CA SER A 306 -14.52 -24.09 10.08
C SER A 306 -14.14 -24.12 11.56
N TYR A 307 -13.43 -25.17 11.95
CA TYR A 307 -12.93 -25.35 13.31
C TYR A 307 -11.48 -25.83 13.30
N ARG A 308 -10.67 -25.27 14.22
CA ARG A 308 -9.33 -25.80 14.51
C ARG A 308 -9.43 -27.25 14.95
N ILE A 309 -8.46 -28.07 14.56
CA ILE A 309 -8.46 -29.51 14.88
C ILE A 309 -8.69 -29.82 16.38
N LYS A 310 -8.01 -29.11 17.29
CA LYS A 310 -8.21 -29.25 18.74
C LYS A 310 -9.64 -28.93 19.22
N LYS A 311 -10.31 -27.99 18.54
CA LYS A 311 -11.71 -27.65 18.84
C LYS A 311 -12.65 -28.73 18.30
N VAL A 312 -12.34 -29.32 17.14
CA VAL A 312 -13.07 -30.47 16.59
C VAL A 312 -13.01 -31.65 17.56
N GLU A 313 -11.82 -32.01 18.03
CA GLU A 313 -11.61 -33.08 19.02
C GLU A 313 -12.40 -32.83 20.30
N ARG A 314 -12.29 -31.63 20.89
CA ARG A 314 -13.04 -31.26 22.10
C ARG A 314 -14.55 -31.31 21.90
N LEU A 315 -15.04 -31.00 20.71
CA LEU A 315 -16.46 -31.04 20.38
C LEU A 315 -16.93 -32.44 19.96
N GLY A 316 -16.05 -33.44 19.90
CA GLY A 316 -16.38 -34.80 19.44
C GLY A 316 -16.73 -34.88 17.96
N LEU A 317 -16.38 -33.86 17.15
CA LEU A 317 -16.81 -33.75 15.75
C LEU A 317 -16.11 -34.72 14.79
N LEU A 318 -15.12 -35.48 15.28
CA LEU A 318 -14.55 -36.62 14.54
C LEU A 318 -15.45 -37.85 14.59
N GLU A 319 -16.38 -37.93 15.54
CA GLU A 319 -17.33 -39.03 15.69
C GLU A 319 -18.59 -38.78 14.86
N GLN A 320 -18.96 -39.73 13.99
CA GLN A 320 -20.17 -39.65 13.16
C GLN A 320 -21.44 -39.39 13.98
N LYS A 321 -21.58 -40.02 15.15
CA LYS A 321 -22.73 -39.80 16.03
C LYS A 321 -22.92 -38.32 16.36
N THR A 322 -21.84 -37.63 16.75
CA THR A 322 -21.88 -36.21 17.09
C THR A 322 -22.13 -35.33 15.85
N GLN A 323 -21.58 -35.72 14.70
CA GLN A 323 -21.86 -35.06 13.41
C GLN A 323 -23.36 -35.12 13.08
N PHE A 324 -24.00 -36.28 13.26
CA PHE A 324 -25.43 -36.48 13.01
C PHE A 324 -26.32 -35.73 14.01
N GLU A 325 -25.98 -35.76 15.30
CA GLU A 325 -26.69 -35.00 16.34
C GLU A 325 -26.65 -33.49 16.04
N LYS A 326 -25.51 -32.99 15.58
CA LYS A 326 -25.30 -31.57 15.24
C LYS A 326 -25.71 -31.20 13.82
N LYS A 327 -26.06 -32.17 12.96
CA LYS A 327 -26.38 -31.97 11.53
C LYS A 327 -25.23 -31.31 10.76
N LEU A 328 -23.99 -31.65 11.10
CA LEU A 328 -22.78 -31.12 10.49
C LEU A 328 -22.11 -32.19 9.63
N PHE A 329 -22.06 -31.95 8.33
CA PHE A 329 -21.39 -32.81 7.36
C PHE A 329 -19.93 -32.37 7.16
N PRO A 330 -18.91 -33.19 7.43
CA PRO A 330 -17.52 -32.83 7.16
C PRO A 330 -17.26 -32.76 5.65
N LEU A 331 -16.70 -31.67 5.14
CA LEU A 331 -16.41 -31.55 3.70
C LEU A 331 -15.40 -32.59 3.21
N SER A 332 -14.57 -33.15 4.08
CA SER A 332 -13.66 -34.25 3.76
C SER A 332 -14.38 -35.53 3.32
N GLU A 333 -15.65 -35.70 3.70
CA GLU A 333 -16.49 -36.82 3.27
C GLU A 333 -17.11 -36.60 1.88
N LEU A 334 -16.99 -35.40 1.28
CA LEU A 334 -17.53 -35.15 -0.06
C LEU A 334 -16.74 -35.91 -1.16
N ASN A 335 -15.51 -36.30 -0.86
CA ASN A 335 -14.57 -36.88 -1.81
C ASN A 335 -14.92 -38.33 -2.21
N ASP A 336 -14.85 -38.63 -3.51
CA ASP A 336 -14.85 -39.98 -4.10
C ASP A 336 -15.91 -40.93 -3.51
N LYS A 337 -17.17 -40.49 -3.56
CA LYS A 337 -18.37 -41.23 -3.11
C LYS A 337 -18.46 -41.52 -1.60
N LYS A 338 -17.52 -41.11 -0.76
CA LYS A 338 -17.66 -41.27 0.70
C LYS A 338 -18.94 -40.65 1.27
N TYR A 339 -19.43 -39.57 0.64
CA TYR A 339 -20.66 -38.93 1.03
C TYR A 339 -21.88 -39.85 0.91
N THR A 340 -21.86 -40.86 0.04
CA THR A 340 -23.00 -41.79 -0.08
C THR A 340 -23.15 -42.64 1.18
N ASP A 341 -22.01 -43.07 1.75
CA ASP A 341 -21.99 -43.85 2.98
C ASP A 341 -22.43 -42.99 4.16
N TRP A 342 -21.88 -41.77 4.28
CA TRP A 342 -22.29 -40.83 5.32
C TRP A 342 -23.79 -40.48 5.24
N VAL A 343 -24.33 -40.25 4.05
CA VAL A 343 -25.76 -39.93 3.86
C VAL A 343 -26.65 -41.13 4.12
N PHE A 344 -26.16 -42.35 3.85
CA PHE A 344 -26.85 -43.59 4.21
C PHE A 344 -26.92 -43.75 5.74
N ASP A 345 -25.79 -43.63 6.43
CA ASP A 345 -25.71 -43.73 7.89
C ASP A 345 -26.56 -42.63 8.57
N PHE A 346 -26.55 -41.42 8.01
CA PHE A 346 -27.38 -40.32 8.49
C PHE A 346 -28.87 -40.61 8.31
N TYR A 347 -29.27 -41.24 7.20
CA TYR A 347 -30.64 -41.70 6.99
C TYR A 347 -31.05 -42.74 8.04
N GLU A 348 -30.18 -43.71 8.36
CA GLU A 348 -30.44 -44.70 9.41
C GLU A 348 -30.55 -44.03 10.79
N TYR A 349 -29.67 -43.08 11.10
CA TYR A 349 -29.75 -42.30 12.34
C TYR A 349 -31.08 -41.52 12.47
N LEU A 350 -31.55 -40.87 11.40
CA LEU A 350 -32.84 -40.16 11.41
C LEU A 350 -34.01 -41.12 11.68
N MET A 351 -33.95 -42.34 11.15
CA MET A 351 -34.97 -43.38 11.33
C MET A 351 -34.96 -43.98 12.73
N GLU A 352 -33.79 -44.43 13.19
CA GLU A 352 -33.66 -45.26 14.39
C GLU A 352 -33.56 -44.43 15.66
N THR A 353 -32.86 -43.30 15.60
CA THR A 353 -32.58 -42.45 16.77
C THR A 353 -33.56 -41.29 16.86
N GLU A 354 -33.74 -40.51 15.79
CA GLU A 354 -34.66 -39.36 15.79
C GLU A 354 -36.11 -39.70 15.42
N ARG A 355 -36.38 -40.97 15.06
CA ARG A 355 -37.72 -41.53 14.80
C ARG A 355 -38.50 -40.77 13.72
N PHE A 356 -37.81 -40.30 12.69
CA PHE A 356 -38.45 -39.70 11.52
C PHE A 356 -39.30 -40.74 10.77
N GLU A 357 -40.39 -40.29 10.11
CA GLU A 357 -41.13 -41.14 9.18
C GLU A 357 -40.24 -41.51 7.98
N LYS A 358 -40.40 -42.74 7.48
CA LYS A 358 -39.57 -43.31 6.40
C LYS A 358 -39.55 -42.44 5.15
N GLU A 359 -40.70 -41.91 4.76
CA GLU A 359 -40.85 -41.03 3.60
C GLU A 359 -40.10 -39.71 3.78
N THR A 360 -40.11 -39.15 4.99
CA THR A 360 -39.39 -37.90 5.32
C THR A 360 -37.89 -38.13 5.35
N ALA A 361 -37.42 -39.19 6.02
CA ALA A 361 -36.00 -39.54 6.05
C ALA A 361 -35.46 -39.83 4.63
N LYS A 362 -36.23 -40.55 3.80
CA LYS A 362 -35.90 -40.76 2.38
C LYS A 362 -35.80 -39.44 1.60
N LYS A 363 -36.67 -38.46 1.89
CA LYS A 363 -36.61 -37.14 1.25
C LYS A 363 -35.27 -36.46 1.55
N TYR A 364 -34.88 -36.37 2.83
CA TYR A 364 -33.57 -35.82 3.22
C TYR A 364 -32.42 -36.53 2.51
N ARG A 365 -32.41 -37.87 2.55
CA ARG A 365 -31.38 -38.69 1.87
C ARG A 365 -31.26 -38.34 0.39
N SER A 366 -32.37 -38.40 -0.34
CA SER A 366 -32.38 -38.15 -1.79
C SER A 366 -32.00 -36.70 -2.14
N THR A 367 -32.40 -35.73 -1.32
CA THR A 367 -32.03 -34.32 -1.50
C THR A 367 -30.52 -34.12 -1.29
N LEU A 368 -29.95 -34.68 -0.22
CA LEU A 368 -28.53 -34.58 0.06
C LEU A 368 -27.68 -35.30 -0.99
N GLU A 369 -28.04 -36.54 -1.37
CA GLU A 369 -27.38 -37.28 -2.44
C GLU A 369 -27.40 -36.48 -3.76
N SER A 370 -28.52 -35.85 -4.09
CA SER A 370 -28.63 -35.01 -5.30
C SER A 370 -27.75 -33.77 -5.23
N ILE A 371 -27.72 -33.06 -4.11
CA ILE A 371 -26.89 -31.84 -3.94
C ILE A 371 -25.42 -32.21 -3.99
N PHE A 372 -24.99 -33.25 -3.26
CA PHE A 372 -23.59 -33.66 -3.20
C PHE A 372 -23.10 -34.21 -4.54
N ASN A 373 -23.92 -34.99 -5.25
CA ASN A 373 -23.58 -35.45 -6.60
C ASN A 373 -23.49 -34.29 -7.60
N TYR A 374 -24.35 -33.27 -7.48
CA TYR A 374 -24.25 -32.08 -8.32
C TYR A 374 -22.93 -31.34 -8.04
N VAL A 375 -22.64 -31.03 -6.77
CA VAL A 375 -21.41 -30.31 -6.39
C VAL A 375 -20.16 -31.08 -6.80
N TRP A 376 -20.11 -32.39 -6.51
CA TRP A 376 -18.95 -33.22 -6.79
C TRP A 376 -18.70 -33.43 -8.30
N SER A 377 -19.75 -33.78 -9.05
CA SER A 377 -19.61 -34.30 -10.41
C SER A 377 -20.07 -33.34 -11.52
N HIS A 378 -20.87 -32.31 -11.19
CA HIS A 378 -21.55 -31.48 -12.20
C HIS A 378 -21.34 -29.97 -12.01
N PHE A 379 -20.84 -29.52 -10.87
CA PHE A 379 -20.42 -28.13 -10.72
C PHE A 379 -19.12 -27.93 -11.50
N GLU A 380 -19.24 -27.34 -12.69
CA GLU A 380 -18.15 -27.17 -13.65
C GLU A 380 -17.46 -25.82 -13.49
N ILE A 381 -16.13 -25.84 -13.46
CA ILE A 381 -15.28 -24.65 -13.53
C ILE A 381 -14.60 -24.60 -14.91
N PRO A 382 -14.64 -23.48 -15.63
CA PRO A 382 -13.89 -23.31 -16.87
C PRO A 382 -12.39 -23.34 -16.62
N ILE A 383 -11.67 -24.17 -17.38
CA ILE A 383 -10.20 -24.27 -17.40
C ILE A 383 -9.72 -23.69 -18.73
N VAL A 384 -9.04 -22.55 -18.66
CA VAL A 384 -8.41 -21.91 -19.82
C VAL A 384 -6.97 -22.40 -19.89
N LYS A 385 -6.58 -23.03 -20.99
CA LYS A 385 -5.20 -23.48 -21.23
C LYS A 385 -4.50 -22.51 -22.16
N LEU A 386 -3.34 -21.99 -21.75
CA LEU A 386 -2.48 -21.22 -22.65
C LEU A 386 -1.72 -22.15 -23.61
N PRO A 387 -1.37 -21.67 -24.84
CA PRO A 387 -0.57 -22.44 -25.78
C PRO A 387 0.77 -22.93 -25.18
N GLU A 388 1.15 -24.18 -25.46
CA GLU A 388 2.38 -24.78 -24.92
C GLU A 388 3.65 -24.08 -25.42
N ASN A 389 3.62 -23.56 -26.65
CA ASN A 389 4.71 -22.83 -27.31
C ASN A 389 4.89 -21.39 -26.80
N LEU A 390 4.03 -20.91 -25.89
CA LEU A 390 4.10 -19.54 -25.40
C LEU A 390 5.45 -19.28 -24.70
N SER A 391 6.11 -18.16 -25.03
CA SER A 391 7.36 -17.75 -24.37
C SER A 391 7.15 -17.50 -22.88
N LEU A 392 8.20 -17.69 -22.07
CA LEU A 392 8.09 -17.44 -20.63
C LEU A 392 7.75 -15.96 -20.35
N ASP A 393 8.31 -15.05 -21.13
CA ASP A 393 8.02 -13.61 -21.08
C ASP A 393 6.53 -13.32 -21.27
N ASN A 394 5.90 -13.92 -22.28
CA ASN A 394 4.48 -13.74 -22.55
C ASN A 394 3.61 -14.35 -21.42
N VAL A 395 4.03 -15.48 -20.84
CA VAL A 395 3.34 -16.09 -19.69
C VAL A 395 3.37 -15.16 -18.48
N VAL A 396 4.53 -14.59 -18.16
CA VAL A 396 4.68 -13.62 -17.08
C VAL A 396 3.83 -12.38 -17.36
N GLU A 397 3.81 -11.85 -18.58
CA GLU A 397 2.99 -10.69 -18.92
C GLU A 397 1.49 -10.97 -18.78
N VAL A 398 1.01 -12.13 -19.25
CA VAL A 398 -0.38 -12.56 -19.06
C VAL A 398 -0.71 -12.66 -17.57
N PHE A 399 0.21 -13.23 -16.78
CA PHE A 399 0.09 -13.34 -15.32
C PHE A 399 0.01 -11.96 -14.63
N GLU A 400 0.88 -11.01 -14.99
CA GLU A 400 0.85 -9.64 -14.45
C GLU A 400 -0.46 -8.91 -14.79
N ARG A 401 -0.93 -9.03 -16.04
CA ARG A 401 -2.15 -8.38 -16.51
C ARG A 401 -3.38 -8.90 -15.78
N ILE A 402 -3.51 -10.20 -15.59
CA ILE A 402 -4.68 -10.82 -14.92
C ILE A 402 -4.70 -10.48 -13.43
N ASN A 403 -3.55 -10.52 -12.76
CA ASN A 403 -3.45 -10.27 -11.32
C ASN A 403 -3.56 -8.78 -10.93
N SER A 404 -3.71 -7.87 -11.89
CA SER A 404 -3.91 -6.44 -11.64
C SER A 404 -5.26 -6.08 -10.99
N LYS A 405 -6.28 -6.96 -11.12
CA LYS A 405 -7.66 -6.71 -10.66
C LYS A 405 -8.13 -7.56 -9.47
N GLY A 406 -7.53 -8.73 -9.21
CA GLY A 406 -7.92 -9.68 -8.14
C GLY A 406 -7.30 -9.38 -6.76
N THR A 407 -7.10 -10.40 -5.91
CA THR A 407 -6.25 -10.28 -4.70
C THR A 407 -4.84 -9.94 -5.14
N ARG A 408 -4.53 -8.64 -5.21
CA ARG A 408 -3.33 -8.12 -5.86
C ARG A 408 -2.09 -8.84 -5.35
N LEU A 409 -1.27 -9.30 -6.28
CA LEU A 409 0.11 -9.66 -5.98
C LEU A 409 0.84 -8.39 -5.57
N ASP A 410 1.75 -8.53 -4.61
CA ASP A 410 2.60 -7.40 -4.25
C ASP A 410 3.66 -7.17 -5.35
N VAL A 411 4.43 -6.09 -5.22
CA VAL A 411 5.45 -5.76 -6.24
C VAL A 411 6.56 -6.81 -6.25
N PHE A 412 6.87 -7.42 -5.11
CA PHE A 412 7.92 -8.43 -5.00
C PHE A 412 7.53 -9.73 -5.72
N ASP A 413 6.28 -10.19 -5.58
CA ASP A 413 5.75 -11.35 -6.26
C ASP A 413 5.82 -11.21 -7.80
N LEU A 414 5.44 -10.03 -8.31
CA LEU A 414 5.51 -9.74 -9.75
C LEU A 414 6.97 -9.74 -10.24
N LEU A 415 7.88 -9.13 -9.47
CA LEU A 415 9.30 -9.13 -9.78
C LEU A 415 9.90 -10.53 -9.71
N ASN A 416 9.50 -11.36 -8.75
CA ASN A 416 9.96 -12.73 -8.65
C ASN A 416 9.56 -13.56 -9.88
N ALA A 417 8.37 -13.31 -10.44
CA ALA A 417 7.96 -13.88 -11.73
C ALA A 417 8.78 -13.34 -12.90
N ARG A 418 9.01 -12.03 -12.94
CA ARG A 418 9.78 -11.40 -14.00
C ARG A 418 11.22 -11.86 -14.03
N PHE A 419 11.93 -11.84 -12.90
CA PHE A 419 13.34 -12.23 -12.81
C PHE A 419 13.58 -13.73 -13.06
N ARG A 420 12.52 -14.56 -13.06
CA ARG A 420 12.63 -15.97 -13.43
C ARG A 420 13.07 -16.18 -14.87
N ILE A 421 12.75 -15.26 -15.78
CA ILE A 421 13.21 -15.32 -17.19
C ILE A 421 14.74 -15.21 -17.31
N HIS A 422 15.40 -14.75 -16.24
CA HIS A 422 16.84 -14.57 -16.15
C HIS A 422 17.50 -15.58 -15.21
N ASP A 423 16.83 -16.71 -14.92
CA ASP A 423 17.29 -17.74 -13.99
C ASP A 423 17.57 -17.23 -12.57
N ILE A 424 16.88 -16.16 -12.14
CA ILE A 424 16.95 -15.62 -10.79
C ILE A 424 15.66 -15.94 -10.06
N VAL A 425 15.77 -16.46 -8.83
CA VAL A 425 14.65 -16.66 -7.91
C VAL A 425 14.83 -15.70 -6.75
N LEU A 426 14.07 -14.60 -6.75
CA LEU A 426 14.19 -13.57 -5.70
C LEU A 426 13.86 -14.13 -4.32
N ARG A 427 13.00 -15.14 -4.22
CA ARG A 427 12.70 -15.81 -2.94
C ARG A 427 13.90 -16.56 -2.36
N ASP A 428 14.76 -17.12 -3.20
CA ASP A 428 15.95 -17.84 -2.74
C ASP A 428 16.98 -16.82 -2.23
N LEU A 429 17.21 -15.75 -3.00
CA LEU A 429 18.05 -14.62 -2.58
C LEU A 429 17.54 -13.98 -1.28
N TRP A 430 16.22 -13.87 -1.12
CA TRP A 430 15.60 -13.39 0.11
C TRP A 430 15.82 -14.35 1.29
N SER A 431 15.69 -15.65 1.08
CA SER A 431 15.92 -16.65 2.12
C SER A 431 17.37 -16.63 2.59
N GLU A 432 18.33 -16.53 1.67
CA GLU A 432 19.74 -16.33 2.00
C GLU A 432 19.98 -15.01 2.76
N THR A 433 19.28 -13.95 2.39
CA THR A 433 19.37 -12.65 3.08
C THR A 433 18.94 -12.78 4.54
N LEU A 434 17.84 -13.48 4.80
CA LEU A 434 17.30 -13.73 6.14
C LEU A 434 18.26 -14.55 7.03
N GLU A 435 18.96 -15.53 6.45
CA GLU A 435 19.95 -16.33 7.18
C GLU A 435 21.14 -15.50 7.67
N ASN A 436 21.50 -14.46 6.92
CA ASN A 436 22.70 -13.66 7.15
C ASN A 436 22.46 -12.33 7.87
N GLN A 437 21.22 -11.83 7.94
CA GLN A 437 20.90 -10.48 8.41
C GLN A 437 19.92 -10.48 9.58
N ARG A 438 20.46 -10.33 10.79
CA ARG A 438 19.71 -10.49 12.05
C ARG A 438 18.59 -9.47 12.22
N ASN A 439 18.82 -8.20 11.89
CA ASN A 439 17.80 -7.16 12.11
C ASN A 439 16.69 -7.25 11.06
N THR A 440 17.04 -7.53 9.80
CA THR A 440 16.10 -7.86 8.73
C THR A 440 15.23 -9.06 9.11
N LEU A 441 15.83 -10.17 9.56
CA LEU A 441 15.11 -11.36 10.04
C LEU A 441 14.14 -11.03 11.19
N THR A 442 14.63 -10.31 12.19
CA THR A 442 13.83 -9.95 13.37
C THR A 442 12.63 -9.09 12.97
N TRP A 443 12.81 -8.10 12.09
CA TRP A 443 11.71 -7.24 11.63
C TRP A 443 10.71 -8.02 10.75
N PHE A 444 11.21 -8.85 9.84
CA PHE A 444 10.35 -9.62 8.94
C PHE A 444 9.49 -10.63 9.72
N GLU A 445 10.09 -11.49 10.55
CA GLU A 445 9.38 -12.58 11.20
C GLU A 445 8.62 -12.14 12.46
N LYS A 446 9.27 -11.40 13.37
CA LYS A 446 8.67 -11.07 14.67
C LYS A 446 7.72 -9.89 14.60
N PHE A 447 8.05 -8.91 13.76
CA PHE A 447 7.26 -7.68 13.58
C PHE A 447 6.45 -7.68 12.27
N LYS A 448 6.46 -8.80 11.52
CA LYS A 448 5.60 -9.07 10.35
C LYS A 448 5.68 -8.01 9.26
N ASN A 449 6.88 -7.48 8.99
CA ASN A 449 7.07 -6.51 7.91
C ASN A 449 7.35 -7.21 6.57
N GLU A 450 6.28 -7.67 5.93
CA GLU A 450 6.33 -8.41 4.66
C GLU A 450 6.90 -7.60 3.48
N LYS A 451 7.08 -6.28 3.61
CA LYS A 451 7.57 -5.39 2.54
C LYS A 451 9.11 -5.31 2.44
N LEU A 452 9.85 -5.87 3.39
CA LEU A 452 11.32 -5.81 3.41
C LEU A 452 12.01 -6.34 2.13
N PRO A 453 11.58 -7.44 1.50
CA PRO A 453 12.15 -7.88 0.23
C PRO A 453 11.98 -6.82 -0.87
N GLN A 454 10.83 -6.15 -0.90
CA GLN A 454 10.57 -5.05 -1.81
C GLN A 454 11.47 -3.84 -1.51
N TYR A 455 11.82 -3.59 -0.23
CA TYR A 455 12.70 -2.50 0.15
C TYR A 455 14.12 -2.65 -0.40
N ILE A 456 14.62 -3.89 -0.51
CA ILE A 456 15.91 -4.18 -1.15
C ILE A 456 15.85 -3.77 -2.63
N LEU A 457 14.81 -4.22 -3.35
CA LEU A 457 14.63 -3.87 -4.77
C LEU A 457 14.43 -2.37 -4.97
N GLN A 458 13.70 -1.71 -4.06
CA GLN A 458 13.54 -0.25 -4.08
C GLN A 458 14.87 0.48 -3.84
N ALA A 459 15.69 0.02 -2.91
CA ALA A 459 17.00 0.61 -2.66
C ALA A 459 17.95 0.40 -3.86
N MET A 460 17.94 -0.79 -4.48
CA MET A 460 18.68 -1.08 -5.71
C MET A 460 18.23 -0.14 -6.84
N SER A 461 16.92 0.02 -7.01
CA SER A 461 16.31 0.89 -8.01
C SER A 461 16.67 2.36 -7.79
N LEU A 462 16.57 2.85 -6.55
CA LEU A 462 16.98 4.21 -6.20
C LEU A 462 18.46 4.43 -6.49
N TYR A 463 19.32 3.52 -6.07
CA TYR A 463 20.77 3.64 -6.29
C TYR A 463 21.15 3.58 -7.78
N LYS A 464 20.58 2.64 -8.55
CA LYS A 464 21.00 2.39 -9.94
C LYS A 464 20.37 3.35 -10.95
N GLN A 465 19.11 3.73 -10.75
CA GLN A 465 18.35 4.52 -11.74
C GLN A 465 17.73 5.80 -11.15
N GLY A 466 17.76 6.01 -9.84
CA GLY A 466 17.18 7.21 -9.21
C GLY A 466 15.66 7.20 -9.10
N TYR A 467 15.02 6.05 -9.32
CA TYR A 467 13.56 5.90 -9.31
C TYR A 467 13.11 4.81 -8.32
N SER A 468 11.96 4.99 -7.67
CA SER A 468 11.38 4.00 -6.75
C SER A 468 9.94 3.62 -7.07
N ARG A 469 9.28 4.34 -8.00
CA ARG A 469 7.88 4.05 -8.37
C ARG A 469 7.75 2.65 -8.97
N ARG A 470 6.62 2.01 -8.69
CA ARG A 470 6.24 0.68 -9.21
C ARG A 470 6.57 0.44 -10.69
N ARG A 471 6.28 1.41 -11.58
CA ARG A 471 6.54 1.27 -13.03
C ARG A 471 8.02 1.11 -13.42
N TYR A 472 8.92 1.56 -12.55
CA TYR A 472 10.36 1.48 -12.74
C TYR A 472 10.93 0.27 -12.00
N LEU A 473 10.36 -0.11 -10.86
CA LEU A 473 10.67 -1.37 -10.21
C LEU A 473 10.35 -2.56 -11.13
N LEU A 474 9.14 -2.59 -11.71
CA LEU A 474 8.70 -3.64 -12.65
C LEU A 474 9.52 -3.75 -13.94
N ARG A 475 10.49 -2.85 -14.16
CA ARG A 475 11.42 -2.85 -15.28
C ARG A 475 12.88 -2.80 -14.82
N LEU A 476 13.14 -3.19 -13.58
CA LEU A 476 14.48 -3.14 -13.00
C LEU A 476 15.46 -4.03 -13.79
N ASP A 477 14.98 -5.15 -14.35
CA ASP A 477 15.71 -6.03 -15.26
C ASP A 477 16.30 -5.30 -16.49
N GLU A 478 15.59 -4.30 -17.04
CA GLU A 478 16.07 -3.50 -18.16
C GLU A 478 17.35 -2.73 -17.78
N SER A 479 17.51 -2.35 -16.51
CA SER A 479 18.72 -1.67 -16.02
C SER A 479 19.95 -2.57 -15.88
N TYR A 480 19.76 -3.89 -15.96
CA TYR A 480 20.83 -4.91 -15.95
C TYR A 480 21.02 -5.55 -17.34
N THR A 481 20.35 -5.03 -18.37
CA THR A 481 20.43 -5.56 -19.73
C THR A 481 21.32 -4.67 -20.58
N ILE A 482 22.50 -5.17 -20.95
CA ILE A 482 23.45 -4.47 -21.82
C ILE A 482 23.49 -5.18 -23.17
N SER A 483 23.26 -4.44 -24.25
CA SER A 483 23.23 -4.99 -25.62
C SER A 483 22.26 -6.18 -25.79
N GLY A 484 21.13 -6.14 -25.10
CA GLY A 484 20.09 -7.18 -25.17
C GLY A 484 20.39 -8.43 -24.33
N LYS A 485 21.49 -8.46 -23.57
CA LYS A 485 21.82 -9.56 -22.67
C LYS A 485 21.76 -9.10 -21.22
N PHE A 486 20.97 -9.80 -20.42
CA PHE A 486 20.85 -9.56 -18.99
C PHE A 486 22.10 -10.06 -18.23
N ASP A 487 22.68 -9.22 -17.37
CA ASP A 487 23.80 -9.57 -16.51
C ASP A 487 23.31 -10.06 -15.14
N LYS A 488 23.14 -11.38 -15.04
CA LYS A 488 22.74 -12.06 -13.80
C LYS A 488 23.72 -11.84 -12.64
N ASN A 489 25.02 -11.85 -12.92
CA ASN A 489 26.03 -11.74 -11.87
C ASN A 489 26.03 -10.32 -11.27
N GLU A 490 25.85 -9.30 -12.10
CA GLU A 490 25.71 -7.92 -11.64
C GLU A 490 24.46 -7.76 -10.77
N PHE A 491 23.32 -8.33 -11.18
CA PHE A 491 22.09 -8.26 -10.39
C PHE A 491 22.23 -8.93 -9.02
N GLU A 492 22.71 -10.18 -8.97
CA GLU A 492 22.89 -10.89 -7.71
C GLU A 492 23.89 -10.17 -6.80
N LYS A 493 24.99 -9.65 -7.37
CA LYS A 493 25.95 -8.83 -6.63
C LYS A 493 25.28 -7.59 -6.02
N ASP A 494 24.54 -6.83 -6.81
CA ASP A 494 23.84 -5.63 -6.34
C ASP A 494 22.78 -5.97 -5.27
N TRP A 495 22.10 -7.13 -5.38
CA TRP A 495 21.19 -7.63 -4.35
C TRP A 495 21.93 -7.90 -3.03
N HIS A 496 23.02 -8.68 -3.06
CA HIS A 496 23.80 -8.99 -1.86
C HIS A 496 24.44 -7.75 -1.24
N GLU A 497 24.83 -6.78 -2.05
CA GLU A 497 25.37 -5.51 -1.58
C GLU A 497 24.28 -4.64 -0.96
N MET A 498 23.18 -4.42 -1.67
CA MET A 498 22.11 -3.53 -1.22
C MET A 498 21.36 -4.09 0.00
N SER A 499 21.21 -5.41 0.11
CA SER A 499 20.64 -6.03 1.30
C SER A 499 21.44 -5.71 2.57
N LYS A 500 22.78 -5.65 2.49
CA LYS A 500 23.64 -5.20 3.61
C LYS A 500 23.39 -3.73 3.97
N TRP A 501 23.13 -2.88 2.98
CA TRP A 501 22.80 -1.48 3.23
C TRP A 501 21.40 -1.29 3.80
N VAL A 502 20.45 -2.16 3.45
CA VAL A 502 19.15 -2.25 4.11
C VAL A 502 19.31 -2.69 5.56
N GLU A 503 20.11 -3.73 5.85
CA GLU A 503 20.43 -4.14 7.23
C GLU A 503 21.09 -3.00 8.02
N GLU A 504 22.03 -2.26 7.42
CA GLU A 504 22.68 -1.10 8.06
C GLU A 504 21.68 0.05 8.30
N ALA A 505 20.77 0.32 7.36
CA ALA A 505 19.70 1.29 7.55
C ALA A 505 18.80 0.93 8.73
N ILE A 506 18.37 -0.34 8.80
CA ILE A 506 17.57 -0.87 9.93
C ILE A 506 18.36 -0.75 11.23
N THR A 507 19.63 -1.13 11.22
CA THR A 507 20.54 -1.05 12.38
C THR A 507 20.63 0.38 12.89
N ARG A 508 20.81 1.36 12.00
CA ARG A 508 20.83 2.78 12.37
C ARG A 508 19.52 3.28 12.92
N LEU A 509 18.39 2.84 12.37
CA LEU A 509 17.08 3.20 12.88
C LEU A 509 16.91 2.78 14.35
N ILE A 510 17.34 1.57 14.71
CA ILE A 510 17.16 1.02 16.07
C ILE A 510 18.27 1.39 17.06
N LEU A 511 19.45 1.80 16.57
CA LEU A 511 20.56 2.22 17.44
C LEU A 511 20.19 3.49 18.22
N THR A 512 20.33 3.44 19.55
CA THR A 512 20.07 4.57 20.46
C THR A 512 21.31 5.43 20.74
N THR A 513 22.45 5.09 20.16
CA THR A 513 23.69 5.88 20.31
C THR A 513 23.65 7.17 19.48
N SER A 514 24.69 8.00 19.60
CA SER A 514 24.84 9.23 18.81
C SER A 514 24.75 9.00 17.30
N LYS A 515 25.11 7.80 16.80
CA LYS A 515 25.12 7.43 15.38
C LYS A 515 23.82 6.84 14.84
N GLY A 516 22.83 6.56 15.70
CA GLY A 516 21.54 6.00 15.31
C GLY A 516 20.36 6.94 15.51
N PHE A 517 19.16 6.47 15.22
CA PHE A 517 17.92 7.26 15.27
C PHE A 517 17.02 6.95 16.46
N GLY A 518 17.34 5.92 17.26
CA GLY A 518 16.74 5.71 18.58
C GLY A 518 15.42 4.94 18.61
N ALA A 519 15.02 4.25 17.54
CA ALA A 519 13.84 3.40 17.58
C ALA A 519 14.06 2.23 18.54
N ALA A 520 13.58 2.37 19.78
CA ALA A 520 13.77 1.40 20.87
C ALA A 520 13.33 -0.02 20.49
N ASN A 521 12.35 -0.13 19.61
CA ASN A 521 11.96 -1.33 18.89
C ASN A 521 11.46 -0.95 17.48
N TYR A 522 11.14 -1.95 16.66
CA TYR A 522 10.71 -1.76 15.27
C TYR A 522 9.36 -1.04 15.14
N ASP A 523 8.48 -1.09 16.14
CA ASP A 523 7.19 -0.38 16.13
C ASP A 523 7.37 1.14 16.27
N PHE A 524 8.45 1.58 16.92
CA PHE A 524 8.81 2.99 17.04
C PHE A 524 9.46 3.57 15.79
N ILE A 525 9.72 2.77 14.75
CA ILE A 525 10.19 3.32 13.47
C ILE A 525 9.06 4.19 12.88
N PRO A 526 9.30 5.49 12.63
CA PRO A 526 8.26 6.41 12.17
C PRO A 526 7.67 6.00 10.82
N TYR A 527 8.55 5.72 9.86
CA TYR A 527 8.18 5.31 8.50
C TYR A 527 9.04 4.15 8.03
N THR A 528 8.39 3.01 7.79
CA THR A 528 9.06 1.84 7.23
C THR A 528 9.50 2.09 5.78
N THR A 529 8.80 2.98 5.07
CA THR A 529 9.09 3.41 3.69
C THR A 529 10.34 4.28 3.58
N MET A 530 10.93 4.78 4.68
CA MET A 530 12.22 5.49 4.60
C MET A 530 13.42 4.53 4.50
N VAL A 531 13.23 3.23 4.77
CA VAL A 531 14.33 2.24 4.74
C VAL A 531 15.02 2.17 3.37
N PRO A 532 14.32 2.08 2.22
CA PRO A 532 14.96 1.98 0.91
C PRO A 532 15.83 3.20 0.57
N ILE A 533 15.32 4.42 0.82
CA ILE A 533 16.08 5.64 0.55
C ILE A 533 17.23 5.80 1.54
N LEU A 534 17.05 5.48 2.83
CA LEU A 534 18.13 5.52 3.80
C LEU A 534 19.26 4.56 3.40
N ALA A 535 18.93 3.34 2.96
CA ALA A 535 19.91 2.37 2.45
C ALA A 535 20.66 2.92 1.22
N ALA A 536 19.94 3.49 0.24
CA ALA A 536 20.56 4.11 -0.93
C ALA A 536 21.47 5.30 -0.57
N LEU A 537 21.05 6.18 0.33
CA LEU A 537 21.85 7.32 0.81
C LEU A 537 23.10 6.86 1.55
N LEU A 538 22.99 5.83 2.39
CA LEU A 538 24.13 5.24 3.08
C LEU A 538 25.12 4.63 2.09
N ARG A 539 24.64 3.92 1.07
CA ARG A 539 25.47 3.37 0.00
C ARG A 539 26.21 4.45 -0.78
N ILE A 540 25.52 5.53 -1.15
CA ILE A 540 26.13 6.66 -1.87
C ILE A 540 27.14 7.39 -1.00
N SER A 541 26.83 7.58 0.29
CA SER A 541 27.74 8.24 1.24
C SER A 541 29.06 7.49 1.40
N ASP A 542 29.07 6.17 1.20
CA ASP A 542 30.26 5.33 1.29
C ASP A 542 31.24 5.56 0.12
N GLU A 543 30.75 6.09 -1.01
CA GLU A 543 31.58 6.45 -2.16
C GLU A 543 32.20 7.85 -2.04
N LYS A 544 31.75 8.65 -1.06
CA LYS A 544 32.19 10.04 -0.90
C LYS A 544 33.45 10.13 -0.06
N ALA A 545 34.31 11.09 -0.41
CA ALA A 545 35.57 11.32 0.30
C ALA A 545 35.37 11.65 1.79
N ASP A 546 34.31 12.39 2.13
CA ASP A 546 33.96 12.73 3.52
C ASP A 546 32.61 12.10 3.90
N ARG A 547 32.67 10.79 4.19
CA ARG A 547 31.51 10.02 4.64
C ARG A 547 30.90 10.60 5.92
N THR A 548 31.71 11.13 6.84
CA THR A 548 31.23 11.66 8.13
C THR A 548 30.27 12.83 7.90
N LYS A 549 30.64 13.81 7.08
CA LYS A 549 29.73 14.92 6.74
C LYS A 549 28.47 14.46 6.02
N CYS A 550 28.56 13.43 5.19
CA CYS A 550 27.38 12.86 4.55
C CYS A 550 26.44 12.23 5.58
N LEU A 551 26.96 11.54 6.60
CA LEU A 551 26.14 10.99 7.69
C LEU A 551 25.45 12.08 8.51
N ASP A 552 26.11 13.22 8.77
CA ASP A 552 25.49 14.36 9.46
C ASP A 552 24.32 14.94 8.64
N LYS A 553 24.50 15.06 7.32
CA LYS A 553 23.43 15.47 6.38
C LYS A 553 22.28 14.47 6.34
N ILE A 554 22.57 13.16 6.33
CA ILE A 554 21.54 12.10 6.41
C ILE A 554 20.77 12.20 7.72
N SER A 555 21.46 12.47 8.83
CA SER A 555 20.81 12.65 10.13
C SER A 555 19.86 13.85 10.11
N PHE A 556 20.31 14.97 9.56
CA PHE A 556 19.47 16.16 9.37
C PHE A 556 18.24 15.86 8.50
N TRP A 557 18.44 15.21 7.34
CA TRP A 557 17.36 14.82 6.43
C TRP A 557 16.32 13.92 7.13
N TYR A 558 16.78 12.92 7.88
CA TYR A 558 15.89 12.00 8.59
C TYR A 558 14.99 12.73 9.60
N TRP A 559 15.58 13.56 10.46
CA TRP A 559 14.82 14.24 11.51
C TRP A 559 13.85 15.29 10.94
N ASN A 560 14.23 16.01 9.88
CA ASN A 560 13.33 16.94 9.19
C ASN A 560 12.09 16.20 8.65
N ASN A 561 12.29 15.10 7.95
CA ASN A 561 11.21 14.34 7.31
C ASN A 561 10.28 13.66 8.30
N VAL A 562 10.81 13.17 9.41
CA VAL A 562 10.00 12.53 10.44
C VAL A 562 9.13 13.55 11.19
N ILE A 563 9.62 14.77 11.40
CA ILE A 563 8.89 15.83 12.12
C ILE A 563 7.75 16.42 11.27
N ASP A 564 7.95 16.61 9.96
CA ASP A 564 6.97 17.24 9.04
C ASP A 564 5.93 16.28 8.44
N ASP A 565 6.02 15.00 8.79
CA ASP A 565 5.09 13.94 8.34
C ASP A 565 5.08 13.74 6.79
N GLU A 566 6.14 14.14 6.07
CA GLU A 566 6.22 14.11 4.58
C GLU A 566 6.11 12.70 3.99
N TYR A 567 6.57 11.69 4.74
CA TYR A 567 6.55 10.29 4.32
C TYR A 567 5.22 9.56 4.65
N SER A 568 4.19 10.28 5.09
CA SER A 568 2.82 9.76 5.29
C SER A 568 2.04 9.54 3.97
N GLY A 569 2.47 10.19 2.88
CA GLY A 569 1.74 10.29 1.60
C GLY A 569 2.36 9.56 0.40
N SER A 570 2.57 10.26 -0.72
CA SER A 570 3.13 9.72 -1.98
C SER A 570 4.63 9.41 -1.85
N THR A 571 4.97 8.41 -1.04
CA THR A 571 6.35 8.10 -0.60
C THR A 571 7.34 7.90 -1.75
N ASP A 572 6.93 7.29 -2.85
CA ASP A 572 7.84 7.01 -3.98
C ASP A 572 8.37 8.31 -4.62
N THR A 573 7.51 9.31 -4.78
CA THR A 573 7.91 10.62 -5.34
C THR A 573 8.81 11.40 -4.38
N ALA A 574 8.53 11.31 -3.08
CA ALA A 574 9.36 11.93 -2.04
C ALA A 574 10.77 11.33 -2.05
N MET A 575 10.89 9.98 -2.07
CA MET A 575 12.19 9.30 -2.15
C MET A 575 13.01 9.74 -3.36
N GLU A 576 12.37 9.86 -4.53
CA GLU A 576 13.06 10.27 -5.76
C GLU A 576 13.57 11.72 -5.68
N SER A 577 12.77 12.62 -5.13
CA SER A 577 13.16 14.03 -4.93
C SER A 577 14.29 14.15 -3.93
N ASP A 578 14.14 13.52 -2.77
CA ASP A 578 15.10 13.55 -1.67
C ASP A 578 16.44 12.96 -2.07
N LEU A 579 16.46 11.82 -2.78
CA LEU A 579 17.70 11.23 -3.26
C LEU A 579 18.48 12.21 -4.15
N LYS A 580 17.77 12.87 -5.07
CA LYS A 580 18.38 13.85 -5.98
C LYS A 580 18.94 15.05 -5.22
N GLU A 581 18.17 15.59 -4.28
CA GLU A 581 18.58 16.72 -3.45
C GLU A 581 19.77 16.39 -2.54
N MET A 582 19.72 15.24 -1.87
CA MET A 582 20.80 14.77 -1.02
C MET A 582 22.09 14.51 -1.80
N ASN A 583 22.01 13.98 -3.02
CA ASN A 583 23.18 13.79 -3.87
C ASN A 583 23.86 15.11 -4.23
N VAL A 584 23.08 16.14 -4.61
CA VAL A 584 23.61 17.48 -4.85
C VAL A 584 24.26 18.05 -3.59
N TRP A 585 23.63 17.82 -2.43
CA TRP A 585 24.15 18.32 -1.17
C TRP A 585 25.43 17.59 -0.75
N PHE A 586 25.55 16.28 -0.98
CA PHE A 586 26.78 15.52 -0.71
C PHE A 586 27.99 16.04 -1.49
N GLU A 587 27.79 16.53 -2.72
CA GLU A 587 28.84 17.13 -3.56
C GLU A 587 29.21 18.58 -3.17
N GLY A 588 28.60 19.12 -2.10
CA GLY A 588 28.86 20.48 -1.63
C GLY A 588 27.98 21.54 -2.29
N GLY A 589 26.91 21.16 -2.99
CA GLY A 589 25.85 22.07 -3.41
C GLY A 589 25.12 22.72 -2.23
N GLU A 590 24.33 23.76 -2.50
CA GLU A 590 23.52 24.44 -1.48
C GLU A 590 22.57 23.47 -0.79
N GLN A 591 22.34 23.68 0.50
CA GLN A 591 21.34 22.94 1.27
C GLN A 591 19.94 23.23 0.67
N THR A 592 19.33 22.23 0.06
CA THR A 592 17.96 22.34 -0.48
C THR A 592 16.90 21.91 0.53
N VAL A 593 17.24 20.97 1.43
CA VAL A 593 16.36 20.51 2.52
C VAL A 593 16.17 21.65 3.52
N GLN A 594 15.00 22.27 3.50
CA GLN A 594 14.66 23.38 4.40
C GLN A 594 14.45 22.84 5.81
N GLN A 595 14.93 23.61 6.80
CA GLN A 595 14.66 23.32 8.20
C GLN A 595 13.15 23.44 8.45
N GLN A 596 12.55 22.35 8.92
CA GLN A 596 11.12 22.29 9.16
C GLN A 596 10.73 22.98 10.47
N ILE A 597 9.52 23.56 10.48
CA ILE A 597 8.94 24.18 11.68
C ILE A 597 8.22 23.10 12.47
N ILE A 598 8.56 22.95 13.75
CA ILE A 598 7.87 21.99 14.62
C ILE A 598 6.39 22.36 14.73
N PRO A 599 5.46 21.46 14.37
CA PRO A 599 4.03 21.78 14.39
C PRO A 599 3.53 22.18 15.78
N ASP A 600 2.83 23.30 15.90
CA ASP A 600 2.31 23.79 17.18
C ASP A 600 1.39 22.77 17.89
N ASN A 601 0.71 21.92 17.12
CA ASN A 601 -0.23 20.93 17.60
C ASN A 601 0.39 19.56 17.92
N PHE A 602 1.71 19.37 17.81
CA PHE A 602 2.35 18.08 18.12
C PHE A 602 2.01 17.48 19.49
N PRO A 603 1.71 18.26 20.55
CA PRO A 603 1.28 17.68 21.82
C PRO A 603 0.03 16.80 21.71
N LYS A 604 -0.82 17.01 20.71
CA LYS A 604 -2.06 16.24 20.47
C LYS A 604 -1.88 15.10 19.48
N SER A 605 -0.64 14.83 19.05
CA SER A 605 -0.32 13.76 18.12
C SER A 605 -0.66 12.38 18.69
N LYS A 606 -1.23 11.52 17.84
CA LYS A 606 -1.56 10.12 18.19
C LYS A 606 -0.29 9.28 18.23
N SER A 607 -0.31 8.17 18.98
CA SER A 607 0.82 7.23 19.06
C SER A 607 1.25 6.64 17.71
N SER A 608 0.36 6.64 16.72
CA SER A 608 0.65 6.19 15.35
C SER A 608 1.34 7.24 14.48
N SER A 609 1.41 8.50 14.90
CA SER A 609 1.98 9.58 14.06
C SER A 609 3.51 9.57 14.07
N SER A 610 4.11 10.09 13.01
CA SER A 610 5.57 10.16 12.86
C SER A 610 6.23 10.94 13.99
N ILE A 611 5.73 12.14 14.30
CA ILE A 611 6.29 13.02 15.33
C ILE A 611 6.20 12.43 16.75
N TYR A 612 5.15 11.66 17.05
CA TYR A 612 5.05 10.95 18.33
C TYR A 612 6.19 9.94 18.45
N LYS A 613 6.36 9.11 17.42
CA LYS A 613 7.43 8.11 17.34
C LYS A 613 8.81 8.77 17.36
N ALA A 614 8.98 9.90 16.68
CA ALA A 614 10.20 10.71 16.68
C ALA A 614 10.62 11.12 18.10
N ILE A 615 9.68 11.62 18.89
CA ILE A 615 9.94 12.05 20.27
C ILE A 615 10.27 10.84 21.15
N MET A 616 9.61 9.70 20.96
CA MET A 616 9.99 8.45 21.66
C MET A 616 11.40 8.00 21.29
N CYS A 617 11.75 8.07 20.01
CA CYS A 617 13.09 7.78 19.53
C CYS A 617 14.14 8.72 20.13
N LEU A 618 13.80 10.01 20.25
CA LEU A 618 14.66 11.02 20.87
C LEU A 618 14.85 10.74 22.37
N ILE A 619 13.79 10.41 23.11
CA ILE A 619 13.85 10.00 24.52
C ILE A 619 14.81 8.80 24.67
N ALA A 620 14.68 7.79 23.81
CA ALA A 620 15.59 6.65 23.84
C ALA A 620 17.04 7.03 23.54
N LYS A 621 17.26 7.97 22.61
CA LYS A 621 18.59 8.48 22.23
C LYS A 621 19.26 9.31 23.34
N GLU A 622 18.48 9.98 24.18
CA GLU A 622 18.98 10.66 25.39
C GLU A 622 19.34 9.68 26.52
N GLY A 623 19.18 8.38 26.30
CA GLY A 623 19.57 7.35 27.26
C GLY A 623 18.57 7.18 28.40
N ALA A 624 17.27 7.35 28.11
CA ALA A 624 16.16 7.20 29.06
C ALA A 624 16.34 6.00 30.01
N LEU A 625 16.66 6.28 31.27
CA LEU A 625 16.89 5.27 32.31
C LEU A 625 15.56 4.66 32.79
N ASP A 626 15.58 3.51 33.44
CA ASP A 626 14.37 3.10 34.15
C ASP A 626 14.14 3.97 35.39
N PHE A 627 12.89 4.33 35.68
CA PHE A 627 12.61 5.20 36.84
C PHE A 627 13.07 4.58 38.16
N VAL A 628 13.00 3.25 38.29
CA VAL A 628 13.40 2.53 39.50
C VAL A 628 14.89 2.16 39.44
N ARG A 629 15.34 1.55 38.34
CA ARG A 629 16.70 1.00 38.22
C ARG A 629 17.62 1.93 37.45
N ASP A 630 18.84 2.12 37.97
CA ASP A 630 19.92 2.84 37.28
C ASP A 630 20.59 1.99 36.17
N ASP A 631 19.91 0.96 35.69
CA ASP A 631 20.42 0.07 34.66
C ASP A 631 20.33 0.75 33.28
N PRO A 632 21.30 0.53 32.38
CA PRO A 632 21.16 0.95 31.00
C PRO A 632 19.89 0.30 30.43
N PRO A 633 19.01 1.08 29.78
CA PRO A 633 17.76 0.55 29.21
C PRO A 633 18.03 -0.58 28.22
N ASP A 634 17.47 -1.76 28.48
CA ASP A 634 17.23 -2.76 27.44
C ASP A 634 16.00 -2.32 26.64
N PHE A 635 16.25 -1.51 25.61
CA PHE A 635 15.21 -0.89 24.79
C PHE A 635 14.23 -1.88 24.16
N SER A 636 14.63 -3.15 24.01
CA SER A 636 13.75 -4.23 23.52
C SER A 636 12.62 -4.61 24.48
N LYS A 637 12.68 -4.15 25.74
CA LYS A 637 11.72 -4.48 26.82
C LYS A 637 11.01 -3.26 27.40
N LEU A 638 11.13 -2.11 26.75
CA LEU A 638 10.48 -0.88 27.22
C LEU A 638 9.03 -0.84 26.76
N GLU A 639 8.18 -0.30 27.64
CA GLU A 639 6.78 -0.03 27.39
C GLU A 639 6.53 1.48 27.37
N ASP A 640 5.53 1.86 26.57
CA ASP A 640 5.03 3.22 26.50
C ASP A 640 4.06 3.47 27.68
N HIS A 641 4.51 4.28 28.64
CA HIS A 641 3.88 4.53 29.94
C HIS A 641 3.28 5.94 30.05
N HIS A 642 2.10 6.05 30.67
CA HIS A 642 1.50 7.34 31.05
C HIS A 642 2.09 7.82 32.38
N ILE A 643 2.84 8.93 32.37
CA ILE A 643 3.44 9.51 33.59
C ILE A 643 2.34 9.89 34.59
N PHE A 644 1.32 10.63 34.13
CA PHE A 644 0.08 10.82 34.87
C PHE A 644 -0.93 9.74 34.43
N PRO A 645 -1.45 8.92 35.35
CA PRO A 645 -2.21 7.73 34.98
C PRO A 645 -3.54 8.07 34.30
N LYS A 646 -3.78 7.41 33.16
CA LYS A 646 -5.01 7.56 32.35
C LYS A 646 -6.30 7.32 33.15
N SER A 647 -6.28 6.38 34.10
CA SER A 647 -7.44 6.06 34.95
C SER A 647 -7.85 7.21 35.88
N LYS A 648 -6.97 8.19 36.10
CA LYS A 648 -7.21 9.39 36.91
C LYS A 648 -7.30 10.67 36.07
N SER A 649 -7.59 10.56 34.77
CA SER A 649 -7.76 11.70 33.85
C SER A 649 -8.70 12.79 34.40
N LYS A 650 -9.82 12.39 35.02
CA LYS A 650 -10.75 13.31 35.67
C LYS A 650 -10.16 14.04 36.88
N LYS A 651 -9.32 13.38 37.67
CA LYS A 651 -8.67 13.96 38.86
C LYS A 651 -7.71 15.07 38.45
N PHE A 652 -6.91 14.83 37.42
CA PHE A 652 -5.87 15.77 36.96
C PHE A 652 -6.35 16.73 35.87
N ASN A 653 -7.64 16.69 35.52
CA ASN A 653 -8.24 17.50 34.45
C ASN A 653 -7.45 17.43 33.13
N THR A 654 -7.07 16.23 32.71
CA THR A 654 -6.14 16.03 31.60
C THR A 654 -6.73 16.33 30.22
N GLY A 655 -8.06 16.24 30.08
CA GLY A 655 -8.76 16.47 28.81
C GLY A 655 -8.18 15.66 27.65
N ASP A 656 -8.05 16.31 26.49
CA ASP A 656 -7.50 15.70 25.25
C ASP A 656 -6.01 15.37 25.34
N LEU A 657 -5.31 15.85 26.38
CA LEU A 657 -3.87 15.64 26.55
C LEU A 657 -3.55 14.39 27.38
N THR A 658 -4.56 13.62 27.77
CA THR A 658 -4.37 12.36 28.51
C THR A 658 -3.40 11.41 27.80
N ASP A 659 -3.61 11.22 26.50
CA ASP A 659 -2.80 10.35 25.64
C ASP A 659 -1.72 11.13 24.86
N SER A 660 -1.43 12.38 25.28
CA SER A 660 -0.40 13.23 24.67
C SER A 660 0.99 12.60 24.78
N ILE A 661 1.82 12.76 23.76
CA ILE A 661 3.26 12.42 23.82
C ILE A 661 3.97 13.08 25.01
N LEU A 662 3.51 14.28 25.43
CA LEU A 662 4.06 14.99 26.58
C LEU A 662 3.73 14.30 27.92
N ASN A 663 2.72 13.44 27.97
CA ASN A 663 2.39 12.62 29.14
C ASN A 663 2.91 11.17 29.01
N ARG A 664 3.74 10.89 28.01
CA ARG A 664 4.20 9.54 27.69
C ARG A 664 5.72 9.43 27.82
N THR A 665 6.21 8.23 28.12
CA THR A 665 7.65 7.94 28.19
C THR A 665 7.92 6.43 28.12
N LEU A 666 9.19 6.05 28.05
CA LEU A 666 9.65 4.67 27.99
C LEU A 666 10.17 4.21 29.35
N ILE A 667 9.63 3.10 29.88
CA ILE A 667 10.10 2.44 31.12
C ILE A 667 9.95 0.92 31.00
N PHE A 668 10.55 0.12 31.89
CA PHE A 668 10.39 -1.34 31.84
C PHE A 668 8.97 -1.79 32.24
N GLU A 669 8.50 -2.89 31.65
CA GLU A 669 7.20 -3.52 31.98
C GLU A 669 7.03 -3.78 33.49
N LYS A 670 8.09 -4.19 34.18
CA LYS A 670 8.05 -4.42 35.64
C LYS A 670 7.83 -3.13 36.41
N THR A 671 8.49 -2.05 36.00
CA THR A 671 8.36 -0.72 36.59
C THR A 671 7.00 -0.13 36.30
N ASN A 672 6.51 -0.26 35.06
CA ASN A 672 5.15 0.13 34.67
C ASN A 672 4.08 -0.53 35.54
N ARG A 673 4.19 -1.85 35.75
CA ARG A 673 3.30 -2.61 36.65
C ARG A 673 3.39 -2.16 38.12
N GLY A 674 4.58 -1.79 38.59
CA GLY A 674 4.81 -1.32 39.96
C GLY A 674 4.25 0.09 40.22
N ILE A 675 4.35 0.99 39.25
CA ILE A 675 3.75 2.34 39.29
C ILE A 675 2.22 2.22 39.20
N SER A 676 1.71 1.39 38.30
CA SER A 676 0.27 1.16 38.11
C SER A 676 -0.50 2.47 37.90
N ASN A 677 -1.48 2.78 38.76
CA ASN A 677 -2.28 4.01 38.73
C ASN A 677 -1.93 5.01 39.85
N LYS A 678 -0.74 4.89 40.46
CA LYS A 678 -0.27 5.82 41.50
C LYS A 678 -0.12 7.24 40.95
N ASP A 679 -0.29 8.21 41.84
CA ASP A 679 -0.05 9.61 41.49
C ASP A 679 1.47 9.86 41.33
N PRO A 680 1.90 10.76 40.42
CA PRO A 680 3.31 11.13 40.27
C PRO A 680 4.03 11.46 41.57
N SER A 681 3.42 12.28 42.42
CA SER A 681 3.98 12.63 43.73
C SER A 681 4.26 11.40 44.61
N ALA A 682 3.33 10.45 44.61
CA ALA A 682 3.39 9.24 45.41
C ALA A 682 4.44 8.26 44.90
N TYR A 683 4.41 7.88 43.62
CA TYR A 683 5.37 6.89 43.11
C TYR A 683 6.78 7.45 43.04
N ILE A 684 6.98 8.74 42.76
CA ILE A 684 8.32 9.35 42.79
C ILE A 684 8.90 9.32 44.20
N THR A 685 8.10 9.65 45.21
CA THR A 685 8.51 9.61 46.62
C THR A 685 8.83 8.18 47.06
N GLU A 686 8.00 7.21 46.68
CA GLU A 686 8.22 5.78 46.92
C GLU A 686 9.53 5.30 46.30
N ILE A 687 9.76 5.59 45.02
CA ILE A 687 11.00 5.22 44.32
C ILE A 687 12.23 5.81 45.00
N MET A 688 12.19 7.10 45.38
CA MET A 688 13.31 7.76 46.05
C MET A 688 13.63 7.10 47.40
N ASN A 689 12.60 6.76 48.18
CA ASN A 689 12.76 6.09 49.47
C ASN A 689 13.29 4.66 49.32
N ASP A 690 12.71 3.88 48.40
CA ASP A 690 13.06 2.47 48.18
C ASP A 690 14.49 2.32 47.64
N GLN A 691 14.87 3.19 46.71
CA GLN A 691 16.22 3.20 46.13
C GLN A 691 17.23 3.97 46.99
N LYS A 692 16.78 4.67 48.03
CA LYS A 692 17.60 5.54 48.91
C LYS A 692 18.39 6.59 48.12
N ILE A 693 17.73 7.24 47.16
CA ILE A 693 18.33 8.28 46.31
C ILE A 693 17.82 9.67 46.67
N THR A 694 18.63 10.70 46.42
CA THR A 694 18.26 12.09 46.66
C THR A 694 17.34 12.65 45.58
N LYS A 695 16.70 13.78 45.87
CA LYS A 695 15.87 14.53 44.91
C LYS A 695 16.68 14.91 43.67
N GLU A 696 17.94 15.30 43.84
CA GLU A 696 18.87 15.65 42.77
C GLU A 696 19.17 14.44 41.87
N LYS A 697 19.38 13.26 42.47
CA LYS A 697 19.64 12.04 41.68
C LYS A 697 18.41 11.60 40.89
N MET A 698 17.21 11.77 41.45
CA MET A 698 15.97 11.50 40.72
C MET A 698 15.75 12.50 39.58
N LYS A 699 16.10 13.78 39.78
CA LYS A 699 16.10 14.79 38.70
C LYS A 699 17.04 14.42 37.56
N GLU A 700 18.27 13.99 37.85
CA GLU A 700 19.22 13.51 36.83
C GLU A 700 18.63 12.34 36.04
N ARG A 701 18.00 11.38 36.73
CA ARG A 701 17.37 10.23 36.09
C ARG A 701 16.24 10.64 35.16
N LEU A 702 15.30 11.46 35.64
CA LEU A 702 14.17 11.90 34.84
C LEU A 702 14.56 12.87 33.71
N ALA A 703 15.66 13.60 33.85
CA ALA A 703 16.19 14.43 32.77
C ALA A 703 16.51 13.62 31.50
N THR A 704 16.90 12.35 31.63
CA THR A 704 17.09 11.42 30.49
C THR A 704 15.81 11.16 29.70
N HIS A 705 14.63 11.50 30.24
CA HIS A 705 13.31 11.39 29.58
C HIS A 705 12.80 12.75 29.07
N LEU A 706 13.68 13.75 28.98
CA LEU A 706 13.33 15.13 28.68
C LEU A 706 12.34 15.72 29.69
N ILE A 707 12.46 15.34 30.96
CA ILE A 707 11.71 15.93 32.08
C ILE A 707 12.64 16.92 32.78
N SER A 708 12.38 18.21 32.57
CA SER A 708 13.16 19.28 33.19
C SER A 708 12.96 19.33 34.72
N SER A 709 13.83 20.06 35.41
CA SER A 709 13.67 20.30 36.84
C SER A 709 12.32 20.94 37.17
N GLU A 710 11.82 21.83 36.31
CA GLU A 710 10.51 22.46 36.47
C GLU A 710 9.37 21.44 36.32
N ALA A 711 9.43 20.59 35.29
CA ALA A 711 8.47 19.50 35.11
C ALA A 711 8.49 18.50 36.28
N PHE A 712 9.67 18.21 36.82
CA PHE A 712 9.81 17.36 38.00
C PHE A 712 9.12 17.94 39.25
N GLU A 713 9.26 19.24 39.51
CA GLU A 713 8.54 19.88 40.62
C GLU A 713 7.01 19.82 40.38
N CYS A 714 6.55 19.93 39.13
CA CYS A 714 5.14 19.75 38.79
C CYS A 714 4.66 18.31 39.10
N MET A 715 5.48 17.29 38.83
CA MET A 715 5.17 15.89 39.19
C MET A 715 5.04 15.71 40.70
N LEU A 716 5.92 16.32 41.51
CA LEU A 716 5.84 16.23 42.98
C LEU A 716 4.59 16.91 43.56
N ASN A 717 4.06 17.91 42.85
CA ASN A 717 2.84 18.62 43.24
C ASN A 717 1.57 18.08 42.54
N ASP A 718 1.70 17.01 41.76
CA ASP A 718 0.64 16.47 40.90
C ASP A 718 0.00 17.51 39.95
N ASP A 719 0.74 18.54 39.56
CA ASP A 719 0.30 19.59 38.64
C ASP A 719 0.50 19.15 37.18
N PHE A 720 -0.54 18.52 36.62
CA PHE A 720 -0.53 18.10 35.22
C PHE A 720 -0.40 19.27 34.23
N GLY A 721 -1.05 20.41 34.50
CA GLY A 721 -1.05 21.55 33.59
C GLY A 721 0.31 22.23 33.49
N GLY A 722 0.98 22.42 34.64
CA GLY A 722 2.36 22.89 34.71
C GLY A 722 3.34 21.89 34.08
N PHE A 723 3.17 20.59 34.37
CA PHE A 723 4.01 19.54 33.83
C PHE A 723 4.03 19.53 32.29
N ILE A 724 2.86 19.57 31.66
CA ILE A 724 2.74 19.58 30.19
C ILE A 724 3.47 20.77 29.59
N LYS A 725 3.28 21.99 30.13
CA LYS A 725 3.94 23.19 29.60
C LYS A 725 5.46 23.13 29.73
N ALA A 726 5.94 22.74 30.91
CA ALA A 726 7.38 22.62 31.17
C ALA A 726 8.03 21.56 30.27
N ARG A 727 7.35 20.42 30.07
CA ARG A 727 7.85 19.33 29.23
C ARG A 727 7.76 19.64 27.74
N GLU A 728 6.72 20.33 27.30
CA GLU A 728 6.60 20.82 25.92
C GLU A 728 7.79 21.71 25.55
N LYS A 729 8.13 22.67 26.42
CA LYS A 729 9.27 23.56 26.23
C LYS A 729 10.58 22.77 26.05
N THR A 730 10.86 21.84 26.96
CA THR A 730 12.08 21.01 26.90
C THR A 730 12.16 20.14 25.65
N ILE A 731 11.04 19.54 25.23
CA ILE A 731 11.00 18.73 24.01
C ILE A 731 11.17 19.60 22.77
N ARG A 732 10.53 20.78 22.70
CA ARG A 732 10.70 21.73 21.60
C ARG A 732 12.15 22.18 21.46
N GLU A 733 12.78 22.64 22.54
CA GLU A 733 14.20 23.03 22.55
C GLU A 733 15.11 21.90 22.05
N LYS A 734 14.80 20.65 22.44
CA LYS A 734 15.56 19.50 21.98
C LYS A 734 15.34 19.20 20.49
N LEU A 735 14.10 19.26 20.02
CA LEU A 735 13.76 19.09 18.60
C LEU A 735 14.41 20.19 17.73
N GLU A 736 14.45 21.43 18.22
CA GLU A 736 15.15 22.53 17.53
C GLU A 736 16.65 22.23 17.44
N SER A 737 17.27 21.77 18.53
CA SER A 737 18.72 21.46 18.55
C SER A 737 19.16 20.35 17.58
N ILE A 738 18.28 19.41 17.23
CA ILE A 738 18.58 18.35 16.24
C ILE A 738 18.31 18.80 14.80
N LEU A 739 17.51 19.87 14.64
CA LEU A 739 17.22 20.54 13.38
C LEU A 739 18.22 21.67 13.09
N GLU A 740 19.21 21.90 13.94
CA GLU A 740 20.33 22.78 13.64
C GLU A 740 21.48 21.97 13.03
N LEU A 741 21.86 22.31 11.79
CA LEU A 741 23.08 21.77 11.19
C LEU A 741 24.29 22.23 12.00
N LYS A 742 24.98 21.29 12.64
CA LYS A 742 26.32 21.53 13.19
C LYS A 742 27.28 21.62 12.01
N ILE A 743 27.47 22.84 11.50
CA ILE A 743 28.41 23.15 10.40
C ILE A 743 29.86 22.99 10.88
#